data_AF-A0A5C6S8Q5-F1
#
_entry.id   AF-A0A5C6S8Q5-F1
#
_cell.length_a   1.000
_cell.length_b   1.000
_cell.length_c   1.000
_cell.angle_alpha   90.00
_cell.angle_beta   90.00
_cell.angle_gamma   90.00
#
_symmetry.space_group_name_H-M   'P 1'
#
loop_
_entity.id
_entity.type
_entity.pdbx_description
1 polymer ?
#
loop_
_entity_poly.entity_id
_entity_poly.type
_entity_poly.pdbx_seq_one_letter_code
_entity_poly.pdbx_strand_id
1 'polypeptide(L)'
;MWNSFSRVVVGFFIALFCTTPAIAQQQQLPPYQPTGFRQVCQPAALRVGLDENDAGQIASGTTVAILDVGFADDGHAYFEVEAANGQAGWIPTKTTANFCDFADRKSSAGRRFLAPPNSCHLIAASRRTLDEINAFAAEYSDFLPTMSAYKSDNGWYAVSFGLISTSIAQELLEAADNLPADAYCSDGANYIDLAEFTGAGFTSARTALPDESATARYKAECLQGNGAACTDYANDVFDRDAAEEKGGDDDEFEMFRYWLLGCMRGEAEACIGYIRSSSVYLEYPMRTAWPGGDDNTPGLYTEMDRIGCDDGIAVACNRVGGNMTKMLSGDAAAWASGFSALIASCEIGDKYGCRDMFRAMKKRADDRNRPFSARDQFFAAELWADRCDPSPNGSNDGSCAPVYENYSKFLSAPINDPFATVERRAIATAFLRRGCEGWRADACLYYSQLSDQVSVEDRDWGASRAASSCALYDKGNAVCQNLQIALKNDLPSVTALKRGDFEALAQRCGADNSLAAEEACHDAMLYYIRQISATDLAPLESALQQACEGTRIAGCSELATLYSPHSIAGENFRFTGSDQPERRLQALRTGCQPQSAHILNCTKLAEMQAERGQDAEAQRSFRLACDAAQMTQSDAHAQQNACFESGLHALRAMRDEDMARRDFRRVCDDGASSNMPYACKHLGLLEQGGSSGAGDIDAALRLFARSCYPPGAQRGDGEGCLHYGRMLLEHRDSVRWDAEVGRYVVLPRPIDQGQRDVTTLATAASDAFATGCASRWEAACNAHETLIADWIAGSFPTGQVNCQIRQREDVLLSDKICGLIVYRDNFLSAENEMRTTEAEIYIWPDGDRTVVKYMGGPWSLNGVLTQRRFIAPEMSCLENPETQRSFCASSGYDRSGD
;
A
#
# COMPACT_ATOMS: atom_id res chain seq x y z
N MET A 1 15.09 33.42 86.89
CA MET A 1 14.09 33.50 87.99
C MET A 1 12.73 33.30 87.36
N TRP A 2 12.14 32.12 87.57
CA TRP A 2 10.84 31.91 88.27
C TRP A 2 9.64 32.35 87.40
N ASN A 3 8.88 31.38 86.85
CA ASN A 3 7.62 30.83 87.40
C ASN A 3 6.49 31.87 87.39
N SER A 4 5.21 31.61 87.08
CA SER A 4 4.43 30.44 86.69
C SER A 4 2.96 30.91 86.58
N PHE A 5 2.18 30.28 85.68
CA PHE A 5 0.76 29.88 85.85
C PHE A 5 -0.36 30.86 86.24
N SER A 6 -1.39 30.98 85.39
CA SER A 6 -2.77 30.42 85.57
C SER A 6 -3.80 31.15 84.67
N ARG A 7 -4.35 30.49 83.65
CA ARG A 7 -5.65 29.77 83.60
C ARG A 7 -6.91 30.65 83.67
N VAL A 8 -7.62 30.77 82.53
CA VAL A 8 -9.08 30.54 82.41
C VAL A 8 -9.36 29.96 81.02
N VAL A 9 -9.94 28.76 80.97
CA VAL A 9 -10.44 28.09 79.75
C VAL A 9 -11.93 27.79 79.98
N VAL A 10 -12.78 28.41 79.18
CA VAL A 10 -14.19 28.10 78.88
C VAL A 10 -14.33 28.60 77.43
N GLY A 11 -14.75 27.86 76.40
CA GLY A 11 -15.59 26.69 76.29
C GLY A 11 -16.54 27.00 75.12
N PHE A 12 -16.20 26.57 73.90
CA PHE A 12 -17.09 26.60 72.74
C PHE A 12 -16.86 25.33 71.91
N PHE A 13 -17.79 24.39 72.01
CA PHE A 13 -17.89 23.21 71.16
C PHE A 13 -18.50 23.64 69.81
N ILE A 14 -17.69 23.60 68.75
CA ILE A 14 -18.18 23.60 67.37
C ILE A 14 -17.88 22.21 66.80
N ALA A 15 -18.93 21.51 66.39
CA ALA A 15 -18.86 20.27 65.65
C ALA A 15 -18.22 20.53 64.29
N LEU A 16 -17.07 19.89 64.03
CA LEU A 16 -16.44 19.83 62.71
C LEU A 16 -16.42 18.37 62.25
N PHE A 17 -17.42 18.02 61.45
CA PHE A 17 -17.32 16.97 60.46
C PHE A 17 -16.36 17.45 59.37
N CYS A 18 -15.17 16.85 59.31
CA CYS A 18 -14.31 16.86 58.12
C CYS A 18 -13.78 15.44 57.92
N THR A 19 -14.64 14.58 57.37
CA THR A 19 -14.17 13.44 56.58
C THR A 19 -13.63 14.01 55.28
N THR A 20 -12.31 14.21 55.19
CA THR A 20 -11.65 14.35 53.90
C THR A 20 -11.78 13.01 53.16
N PRO A 21 -12.35 12.95 51.94
CA PRO A 21 -12.17 11.77 51.12
C PRO A 21 -10.67 11.60 50.88
N ALA A 22 -10.16 10.38 51.05
CA ALA A 22 -8.84 10.02 50.61
C ALA A 22 -8.81 10.19 49.09
N ILE A 23 -8.31 11.35 48.63
CA ILE A 23 -8.00 11.58 47.23
C ILE A 23 -6.94 10.53 46.89
N ALA A 24 -7.26 9.63 45.96
CA ALA A 24 -6.33 8.69 45.38
C ALA A 24 -5.08 9.48 44.94
N GLN A 25 -3.94 9.20 45.56
CA GLN A 25 -2.67 9.68 45.04
C GLN A 25 -2.54 9.09 43.63
N GLN A 26 -2.64 9.92 42.60
CA GLN A 26 -2.30 9.54 41.23
C GLN A 26 -0.88 8.96 41.27
N GLN A 27 -0.79 7.65 41.11
CA GLN A 27 0.47 6.95 41.02
C GLN A 27 1.15 7.45 39.74
N GLN A 28 2.34 8.04 39.85
CA GLN A 28 3.05 8.54 38.68
C GLN A 28 3.56 7.34 37.88
N LEU A 29 2.86 7.03 36.78
CA LEU A 29 3.25 5.96 35.87
C LEU A 29 4.59 6.29 35.21
N PRO A 30 5.40 5.27 34.87
CA PRO A 30 6.55 5.48 34.00
C PRO A 30 6.10 6.16 32.69
N PRO A 31 6.87 7.11 32.15
CA PRO A 31 6.55 7.72 30.86
C PRO A 31 6.55 6.64 29.77
N TYR A 32 5.61 6.77 28.83
CA TYR A 32 5.60 5.92 27.65
C TYR A 32 6.92 6.08 26.88
N GLN A 33 7.56 4.96 26.54
CA GLN A 33 8.79 4.92 25.77
C GLN A 33 8.47 4.64 24.29
N PRO A 34 8.63 5.61 23.38
CA PRO A 34 8.36 5.39 21.96
C PRO A 34 9.33 4.42 21.30
N THR A 35 8.96 3.90 20.12
CA THR A 35 9.78 2.99 19.30
C THR A 35 11.21 3.49 19.08
N GLY A 36 11.38 4.80 18.92
CA GLY A 36 12.67 5.42 18.63
C GLY A 36 13.62 5.53 19.83
N PHE A 37 13.27 4.98 21.00
CA PHE A 37 14.09 5.06 22.20
C PHE A 37 14.48 3.67 22.71
N ARG A 38 15.68 3.58 23.30
CA ARG A 38 16.20 2.37 23.97
C ARG A 38 16.71 2.71 25.36
N GLN A 39 16.79 1.69 26.20
CA GLN A 39 17.47 1.74 27.48
C GLN A 39 18.80 1.01 27.38
N VAL A 40 19.85 1.62 27.91
CA VAL A 40 21.17 1.02 28.05
C VAL A 40 21.14 0.11 29.28
N CYS A 41 21.15 -1.22 29.10
CA CYS A 41 20.96 -2.15 30.22
C CYS A 41 22.26 -2.41 31.00
N GLN A 42 23.40 -2.26 30.33
CA GLN A 42 24.72 -2.35 30.96
C GLN A 42 25.59 -1.19 30.50
N PRO A 43 26.57 -0.71 31.30
CA PRO A 43 27.44 0.37 30.88
C PRO A 43 28.07 0.09 29.51
N ALA A 44 27.86 0.98 28.55
CA ALA A 44 28.25 0.79 27.16
C ALA A 44 29.28 1.84 26.75
N ALA A 45 30.34 1.42 26.04
CA ALA A 45 31.31 2.34 25.47
C ALA A 45 30.65 3.16 24.35
N LEU A 46 30.80 4.48 24.40
CA LEU A 46 30.29 5.42 23.41
C LEU A 46 31.41 5.74 22.42
N ARG A 47 31.23 5.40 21.14
CA ARG A 47 32.22 5.72 20.08
C ARG A 47 31.80 6.94 19.27
N VAL A 48 32.76 7.79 18.88
CA VAL A 48 32.47 8.96 18.02
C VAL A 48 32.09 8.53 16.60
N GLY A 49 32.70 7.45 16.10
CA GLY A 49 32.36 6.76 14.87
C GLY A 49 32.46 5.25 15.05
N LEU A 50 31.90 4.47 14.13
CA LEU A 50 31.84 3.00 14.23
C LEU A 50 33.22 2.34 14.43
N ASP A 51 34.28 2.94 13.87
CA ASP A 51 35.67 2.45 13.93
C ASP A 51 36.62 3.38 14.72
N GLU A 52 36.06 4.36 15.43
CA GLU A 52 36.85 5.27 16.25
C GLU A 52 36.98 4.78 17.68
N ASN A 53 37.97 5.31 18.40
CA ASN A 53 38.18 5.00 19.80
C ASN A 53 36.98 5.43 20.67
N ASP A 54 36.83 4.76 21.81
CA ASP A 54 35.83 5.10 22.81
C ASP A 54 36.00 6.56 23.28
N ALA A 55 34.94 7.34 23.09
CA ALA A 55 34.83 8.74 23.51
C ALA A 55 34.43 8.86 24.99
N GLY A 56 33.87 7.79 25.55
CA GLY A 56 33.34 7.74 26.91
C GLY A 56 32.49 6.50 27.15
N GLN A 57 31.65 6.54 28.18
CA GLN A 57 30.70 5.48 28.50
C GLN A 57 29.32 6.07 28.79
N ILE A 58 28.27 5.38 28.37
CA ILE A 58 26.89 5.64 28.78
C ILE A 58 26.55 4.68 29.92
N ALA A 59 26.02 5.21 31.01
CA ALA A 59 25.67 4.42 32.19
C ALA A 59 24.44 3.54 31.95
N SER A 60 24.36 2.43 32.68
CA SER A 60 23.16 1.58 32.72
C SER A 60 21.94 2.38 33.22
N GLY A 61 20.75 2.08 32.69
CA GLY A 61 19.49 2.78 32.94
C GLY A 61 19.32 4.06 32.13
N THR A 62 20.32 4.49 31.36
CA THR A 62 20.19 5.69 30.51
C THR A 62 19.26 5.40 29.34
N THR A 63 18.27 6.27 29.13
CA THR A 63 17.44 6.27 27.92
C THR A 63 18.14 7.06 26.82
N VAL A 64 18.19 6.50 25.62
CA VAL A 64 18.81 7.09 24.44
C VAL A 64 17.84 7.09 23.26
N ALA A 65 17.85 8.15 22.47
CA ALA A 65 17.16 8.21 21.18
C ALA A 65 18.02 7.52 20.12
N ILE A 66 17.39 6.73 19.25
CA ILE A 66 18.05 6.03 18.14
C ILE A 66 17.95 6.90 16.89
N LEU A 67 19.10 7.17 16.28
CA LEU A 67 19.19 7.97 15.06
C LEU A 67 19.36 7.09 13.82
N ASP A 68 20.20 6.06 13.92
CA ASP A 68 20.53 5.12 12.84
C ASP A 68 21.09 3.81 13.41
N VAL A 69 21.41 2.87 12.52
CA VAL A 69 22.01 1.57 12.82
C VAL A 69 22.99 1.17 11.71
N GLY A 70 24.11 0.58 12.08
CA GLY A 70 25.16 0.12 11.16
C GLY A 70 26.05 -0.94 11.80
N PHE A 71 26.98 -1.49 11.02
CA PHE A 71 27.93 -2.51 11.50
C PHE A 71 29.31 -1.89 11.79
N ALA A 72 29.93 -2.28 12.90
CA ALA A 72 31.33 -1.94 13.19
C ALA A 72 32.30 -3.01 12.65
N ASP A 73 33.61 -2.75 12.74
CA ASP A 73 34.67 -3.67 12.27
C ASP A 73 34.69 -5.06 12.93
N ASP A 74 34.06 -5.20 14.09
CA ASP A 74 33.87 -6.49 14.78
C ASP A 74 32.69 -7.32 14.24
N GLY A 75 31.97 -6.81 13.25
CA GLY A 75 30.82 -7.45 12.63
C GLY A 75 29.54 -7.37 13.44
N HIS A 76 29.53 -6.67 14.57
CA HIS A 76 28.32 -6.46 15.36
C HIS A 76 27.59 -5.17 14.97
N ALA A 77 26.28 -5.17 15.17
CA ALA A 77 25.44 -4.01 14.93
C ALA A 77 25.51 -3.00 16.08
N TYR A 78 25.58 -1.73 15.74
CA TYR A 78 25.63 -0.59 16.64
C TYR A 78 24.50 0.39 16.30
N PHE A 79 23.91 0.99 17.33
CA PHE A 79 23.02 2.13 17.18
C PHE A 79 23.82 3.42 17.18
N GLU A 80 23.49 4.33 16.27
CA GLU A 80 23.80 5.75 16.45
C GLU A 80 22.75 6.32 17.40
N VAL A 81 23.20 6.97 18.46
CA VAL A 81 22.35 7.41 19.55
C VAL A 81 22.60 8.83 19.98
N GLU A 82 21.58 9.45 20.57
CA GLU A 82 21.66 10.70 21.31
C GLU A 82 21.04 10.51 22.71
N ALA A 83 21.82 10.76 23.75
CA ALA A 83 21.35 10.75 25.13
C ALA A 83 20.75 12.11 25.52
N ALA A 84 19.87 12.14 26.53
CA ALA A 84 19.20 13.37 26.97
C ALA A 84 20.15 14.49 27.45
N ASN A 85 21.40 14.16 27.80
CA ASN A 85 22.43 15.13 28.17
C ASN A 85 23.19 15.70 26.95
N GLY A 86 22.77 15.37 25.72
CA GLY A 86 23.40 15.80 24.46
C GLY A 86 24.64 14.98 24.05
N GLN A 87 24.97 13.91 24.76
CA GLN A 87 26.01 12.98 24.31
C GLN A 87 25.50 12.17 23.11
N ALA A 88 26.22 12.23 21.99
CA ALA A 88 25.91 11.47 20.79
C ALA A 88 27.09 10.57 20.38
N GLY A 89 26.78 9.46 19.74
CA GLY A 89 27.78 8.51 19.25
C GLY A 89 27.18 7.14 18.98
N TRP A 90 28.03 6.11 18.93
CA TRP A 90 27.64 4.74 18.61
C TRP A 90 27.78 3.83 19.82
N ILE A 91 26.76 3.01 20.08
CA ILE A 91 26.77 1.99 21.14
C ILE A 91 26.30 0.62 20.63
N PRO A 92 26.79 -0.50 21.20
CA PRO A 92 26.39 -1.83 20.75
C PRO A 92 24.90 -2.10 20.95
N THR A 93 24.25 -2.65 19.92
CA THR A 93 22.83 -3.06 20.00
C THR A 93 22.59 -4.10 21.10
N LYS A 94 23.55 -4.99 21.36
CA LYS A 94 23.46 -6.05 22.38
C LYS A 94 23.39 -5.54 23.83
N THR A 95 23.83 -4.31 24.08
CA THR A 95 23.77 -3.69 25.43
C THR A 95 22.57 -2.79 25.62
N THR A 96 21.69 -2.72 24.61
CA THR A 96 20.54 -1.83 24.57
C THR A 96 19.28 -2.61 24.27
N ALA A 97 18.24 -2.41 25.07
CA ALA A 97 16.95 -3.06 24.90
C ALA A 97 15.84 -2.02 24.79
N ASN A 98 14.65 -2.42 24.32
CA ASN A 98 13.47 -1.58 24.50
C ASN A 98 13.20 -1.43 26.00
N PHE A 99 13.23 -2.53 26.75
CA PHE A 99 12.97 -2.52 28.19
C PHE A 99 14.00 -3.36 28.95
N CYS A 100 14.82 -2.71 29.79
CA CYS A 100 15.75 -3.44 30.65
C CYS A 100 15.02 -4.15 31.80
N ASP A 101 15.67 -5.17 32.37
CA ASP A 101 15.26 -5.88 33.59
C ASP A 101 13.87 -6.54 33.53
N PHE A 102 13.29 -6.74 32.35
CA PHE A 102 11.98 -7.38 32.22
C PHE A 102 12.02 -8.84 32.72
N ALA A 103 13.04 -9.60 32.30
CA ALA A 103 13.22 -10.99 32.74
C ALA A 103 13.53 -11.11 34.24
N ASP A 104 14.15 -10.09 34.85
CA ASP A 104 14.48 -10.09 36.28
C ASP A 104 13.22 -10.12 37.17
N ARG A 105 12.05 -9.73 36.61
CA ARG A 105 10.75 -9.84 37.29
C ARG A 105 10.45 -11.26 37.76
N LYS A 106 10.95 -12.30 37.07
CA LYS A 106 10.76 -13.72 37.44
C LYS A 106 11.21 -14.01 38.87
N SER A 107 12.27 -13.32 39.32
CA SER A 107 12.88 -13.51 40.65
C SER A 107 12.33 -12.56 41.72
N SER A 108 11.51 -11.57 41.35
CA SER A 108 11.05 -10.53 42.26
C SER A 108 9.89 -11.01 43.14
N ALA A 109 10.17 -11.25 44.43
CA ALA A 109 9.25 -11.87 45.39
C ALA A 109 8.03 -11.01 45.78
N GLY A 110 8.04 -9.70 45.49
CA GLY A 110 7.03 -8.74 45.97
C GLY A 110 6.19 -8.04 44.90
N ARG A 111 6.48 -8.19 43.60
CA ARG A 111 5.79 -7.47 42.52
C ARG A 111 5.18 -8.45 41.52
N ARG A 112 4.02 -9.02 41.87
CA ARG A 112 3.44 -10.19 41.19
C ARG A 112 2.60 -9.86 39.96
N PHE A 113 1.95 -8.69 39.92
CA PHE A 113 1.02 -8.36 38.85
C PHE A 113 1.34 -6.99 38.22
N LEU A 114 2.64 -6.72 38.04
CA LEU A 114 3.10 -5.53 37.34
C LEU A 114 2.66 -5.57 35.89
N ALA A 115 2.03 -4.49 35.42
CA ALA A 115 1.76 -4.32 34.01
C ALA A 115 3.09 -4.43 33.20
N PRO A 116 3.06 -5.04 32.00
CA PRO A 116 4.17 -4.97 31.07
C PRO A 116 4.57 -3.51 30.78
N PRO A 117 5.85 -3.23 30.43
CA PRO A 117 6.28 -1.90 30.01
C PRO A 117 5.35 -1.27 28.95
N ASN A 118 5.22 0.07 28.97
CA ASN A 118 4.30 0.84 28.11
C ASN A 118 2.81 0.48 28.21
N SER A 119 2.41 -0.27 29.24
CA SER A 119 1.02 -0.61 29.50
C SER A 119 0.64 -0.36 30.96
N CYS A 120 -0.65 -0.30 31.23
CA CYS A 120 -1.20 -0.24 32.58
C CYS A 120 -2.51 -1.01 32.68
N HIS A 121 -2.89 -1.34 33.91
CA HIS A 121 -4.22 -1.85 34.22
C HIS A 121 -5.23 -0.70 34.17
N LEU A 122 -6.28 -0.85 33.36
CA LEU A 122 -7.44 0.04 33.38
C LEU A 122 -8.33 -0.35 34.56
N ILE A 123 -8.08 0.26 35.71
CA ILE A 123 -8.84 0.01 36.94
C ILE A 123 -10.14 0.79 36.86
N ALA A 124 -11.25 0.06 36.88
CA ALA A 124 -12.59 0.64 36.83
C ALA A 124 -13.17 0.88 38.22
N ALA A 125 -12.73 0.10 39.23
CA ALA A 125 -13.26 0.16 40.57
C ALA A 125 -12.32 -0.45 41.60
N SER A 126 -12.46 -0.03 42.86
CA SER A 126 -11.92 -0.76 44.02
C SER A 126 -13.06 -1.24 44.93
N ARG A 127 -13.03 -2.51 45.35
CA ARG A 127 -14.05 -3.16 46.19
C ARG A 127 -13.41 -3.90 47.36
N ARG A 128 -14.12 -4.06 48.48
CA ARG A 128 -13.57 -4.69 49.70
C ARG A 128 -13.82 -6.18 49.77
N THR A 129 -14.86 -6.67 49.10
CA THR A 129 -15.30 -8.06 49.18
C THR A 129 -15.51 -8.69 47.80
N LEU A 130 -15.45 -10.02 47.72
CA LEU A 130 -15.73 -10.77 46.48
C LEU A 130 -17.17 -10.57 46.01
N ASP A 131 -18.15 -10.46 46.92
CA ASP A 131 -19.55 -10.20 46.57
C ASP A 131 -19.71 -8.84 45.88
N GLU A 132 -19.00 -7.81 46.35
CA GLU A 132 -18.98 -6.49 45.72
C GLU A 132 -18.31 -6.51 44.35
N ILE A 133 -17.27 -7.32 44.15
CA ILE A 133 -16.63 -7.52 42.84
C ILE A 133 -17.60 -8.21 41.88
N ASN A 134 -18.29 -9.26 42.33
CA ASN A 134 -19.22 -10.02 41.50
C ASN A 134 -20.45 -9.20 41.11
N ALA A 135 -20.95 -8.37 42.02
CA ALA A 135 -22.02 -7.42 41.70
C ALA A 135 -21.56 -6.40 40.64
N PHE A 136 -20.33 -5.88 40.76
CA PHE A 136 -19.77 -4.96 39.77
C PHE A 136 -19.51 -5.65 38.41
N ALA A 137 -18.99 -6.88 38.42
CA ALA A 137 -18.74 -7.65 37.21
C ALA A 137 -20.03 -7.96 36.44
N ALA A 138 -21.15 -8.15 37.14
CA ALA A 138 -22.47 -8.33 36.52
C ALA A 138 -23.02 -7.02 35.92
N GLU A 139 -22.69 -5.86 36.49
CA GLU A 139 -23.07 -4.54 35.95
C GLU A 139 -22.28 -4.18 34.69
N TYR A 140 -21.01 -4.58 34.62
CA TYR A 140 -20.10 -4.34 33.49
C TYR A 140 -19.79 -5.64 32.74
N SER A 141 -20.85 -6.39 32.37
CA SER A 141 -20.71 -7.70 31.73
C SER A 141 -19.92 -7.67 30.43
N ASP A 142 -19.99 -6.56 29.71
CA ASP A 142 -19.29 -6.33 28.44
C ASP A 142 -17.77 -6.23 28.60
N PHE A 143 -17.23 -6.24 29.83
CA PHE A 143 -15.78 -6.30 30.09
C PHE A 143 -15.34 -7.65 30.67
N LEU A 144 -16.27 -8.57 30.98
CA LEU A 144 -15.96 -9.87 31.59
C LEU A 144 -14.86 -10.67 30.87
N PRO A 145 -14.81 -10.71 29.53
CA PRO A 145 -13.71 -11.33 28.77
C PRO A 145 -12.30 -11.01 29.26
N THR A 146 -12.03 -9.76 29.59
CA THR A 146 -10.70 -9.24 29.94
C THR A 146 -10.60 -8.80 31.40
N MET A 147 -11.71 -8.85 32.15
CA MET A 147 -11.77 -8.41 33.53
C MET A 147 -10.89 -9.28 34.44
N SER A 148 -10.16 -8.63 35.35
CA SER A 148 -9.36 -9.28 36.38
C SER A 148 -9.50 -8.51 37.70
N ALA A 149 -9.44 -9.21 38.84
CA ALA A 149 -9.57 -8.57 40.14
C ALA A 149 -8.34 -8.86 41.03
N TYR A 150 -7.53 -7.84 41.27
CA TYR A 150 -6.27 -7.95 42.01
C TYR A 150 -6.42 -7.47 43.44
N LYS A 151 -6.01 -8.26 44.41
CA LYS A 151 -5.95 -7.82 45.81
C LYS A 151 -4.72 -6.93 46.01
N SER A 152 -4.96 -5.70 46.43
CA SER A 152 -3.93 -4.74 46.80
C SER A 152 -3.44 -4.97 48.24
N ASP A 153 -2.25 -4.48 48.54
CA ASP A 153 -1.63 -4.52 49.88
C ASP A 153 -2.46 -3.86 51.00
N ASN A 154 -3.32 -2.91 50.64
CA ASN A 154 -4.30 -2.29 51.55
C ASN A 154 -5.53 -3.16 51.87
N GLY A 155 -5.61 -4.36 51.29
CA GLY A 155 -6.66 -5.35 51.51
C GLY A 155 -7.90 -5.21 50.61
N TRP A 156 -7.97 -4.21 49.73
CA TRP A 156 -9.05 -4.03 48.76
C TRP A 156 -8.71 -4.76 47.45
N TYR A 157 -9.72 -5.05 46.65
CA TYR A 157 -9.60 -5.58 45.31
C TYR A 157 -9.72 -4.45 44.28
N ALA A 158 -8.71 -4.28 43.44
CA ALA A 158 -8.74 -3.45 42.25
C ALA A 158 -9.32 -4.27 41.10
N VAL A 159 -10.46 -3.85 40.57
CA VAL A 159 -11.12 -4.48 39.41
C VAL A 159 -10.61 -3.80 38.15
N SER A 160 -9.81 -4.54 37.38
CA SER A 160 -9.25 -4.14 36.10
C SER A 160 -10.15 -4.64 34.97
N PHE A 161 -10.45 -3.78 33.99
CA PHE A 161 -11.08 -4.19 32.74
C PHE A 161 -10.09 -4.79 31.74
N GLY A 162 -8.78 -4.73 32.03
CA GLY A 162 -7.71 -5.28 31.19
C GLY A 162 -6.54 -4.31 31.09
N LEU A 163 -5.62 -4.59 30.18
CA LEU A 163 -4.50 -3.69 29.89
C LEU A 163 -4.86 -2.67 28.82
N ILE A 164 -4.28 -1.48 28.92
CA ILE A 164 -4.26 -0.46 27.86
C ILE A 164 -2.86 0.12 27.70
N SER A 165 -2.58 0.71 26.55
CA SER A 165 -1.31 1.42 26.30
C SER A 165 -1.24 2.70 27.13
N THR A 166 -0.11 2.99 27.76
CA THR A 166 0.08 4.23 28.52
C THR A 166 0.09 5.47 27.64
N SER A 167 0.32 5.32 26.33
CA SER A 167 0.25 6.42 25.36
C SER A 167 -1.15 7.01 25.17
N ILE A 168 -2.20 6.18 25.33
CA ILE A 168 -3.60 6.58 25.14
C ILE A 168 -4.36 6.69 26.45
N ALA A 169 -3.76 6.24 27.57
CA ALA A 169 -4.48 6.07 28.82
C ALA A 169 -5.15 7.36 29.31
N GLN A 170 -4.48 8.51 29.17
CA GLN A 170 -5.06 9.79 29.56
C GLN A 170 -6.26 10.16 28.67
N GLU A 171 -6.10 10.08 27.35
CA GLU A 171 -7.15 10.42 26.39
C GLU A 171 -8.36 9.50 26.55
N LEU A 172 -8.15 8.20 26.71
CA LEU A 172 -9.21 7.22 26.95
C LEU A 172 -9.95 7.50 28.26
N LEU A 173 -9.25 7.82 29.35
CA LEU A 173 -9.90 8.17 30.63
C LEU A 173 -10.70 9.47 30.56
N GLU A 174 -10.31 10.40 29.69
CA GLU A 174 -11.01 11.68 29.48
C GLU A 174 -12.19 11.56 28.50
N ALA A 175 -12.12 10.66 27.52
CA ALA A 175 -13.06 10.57 26.40
C ALA A 175 -14.04 9.38 26.46
N ALA A 176 -13.81 8.38 27.32
CA ALA A 176 -14.63 7.19 27.37
C ALA A 176 -16.00 7.44 28.04
N ASP A 177 -17.08 7.13 27.33
CA ASP A 177 -18.45 7.25 27.84
C ASP A 177 -18.88 6.09 28.75
N ASN A 178 -18.19 4.95 28.67
CA ASN A 178 -18.55 3.69 29.35
C ASN A 178 -17.64 3.33 30.53
N LEU A 179 -16.84 4.28 31.03
CA LEU A 179 -15.99 4.06 32.19
C LEU A 179 -16.58 4.69 33.46
N PRO A 180 -16.42 4.04 34.62
CA PRO A 180 -16.71 4.68 35.90
C PRO A 180 -15.89 5.96 36.09
N ALA A 181 -16.49 6.97 36.73
CA ALA A 181 -15.85 8.27 36.93
C ALA A 181 -14.57 8.23 37.79
N ASP A 182 -14.37 7.16 38.56
CA ASP A 182 -13.17 6.90 39.37
C ASP A 182 -12.18 5.94 38.67
N ALA A 183 -12.37 5.66 37.38
CA ALA A 183 -11.44 4.84 36.62
C ALA A 183 -10.06 5.49 36.54
N TYR A 184 -9.01 4.67 36.60
CA TYR A 184 -7.63 5.12 36.51
C TYR A 184 -6.70 4.04 35.96
N CYS A 185 -5.52 4.46 35.54
CA CYS A 185 -4.47 3.62 34.98
C CYS A 185 -3.44 3.29 36.09
N SER A 186 -3.18 2.01 36.35
CA SER A 186 -2.27 1.53 37.41
C SER A 186 -1.17 0.62 36.89
N ASP A 187 0.05 0.73 37.44
CA ASP A 187 1.17 -0.16 37.12
C ASP A 187 1.07 -1.53 37.81
N GLY A 188 0.17 -1.69 38.80
CA GLY A 188 -0.02 -2.90 39.58
C GLY A 188 1.08 -3.22 40.60
N ALA A 189 1.94 -2.25 40.94
CA ALA A 189 3.07 -2.49 41.84
C ALA A 189 2.67 -2.90 43.27
N ASN A 190 1.47 -2.53 43.71
CA ASN A 190 0.93 -2.84 45.05
C ASN A 190 0.00 -4.08 45.06
N TYR A 191 -0.14 -4.78 43.94
CA TYR A 191 -0.99 -5.97 43.84
C TYR A 191 -0.25 -7.20 44.36
N ILE A 192 -0.84 -7.85 45.36
CA ILE A 192 -0.23 -8.95 46.12
C ILE A 192 -0.92 -10.30 45.88
N ASP A 193 -2.15 -10.31 45.37
CA ASP A 193 -2.94 -11.52 45.11
C ASP A 193 -3.93 -11.30 43.95
N LEU A 194 -4.53 -12.37 43.44
CA LEU A 194 -5.50 -12.36 42.34
C LEU A 194 -6.76 -13.16 42.72
N ALA A 195 -7.94 -12.66 42.36
CA ALA A 195 -9.18 -13.43 42.44
C ALA A 195 -9.35 -14.28 41.16
N GLU A 196 -9.72 -15.55 41.34
CA GLU A 196 -9.94 -16.50 40.24
C GLU A 196 -11.34 -16.32 39.66
N PHE A 197 -11.47 -16.23 38.34
CA PHE A 197 -12.77 -16.22 37.67
C PHE A 197 -13.16 -17.65 37.24
N THR A 198 -14.36 -18.09 37.62
CA THR A 198 -14.82 -19.48 37.43
C THR A 198 -16.06 -19.60 36.52
N GLY A 199 -16.31 -18.59 35.67
CA GLY A 199 -17.52 -18.49 34.84
C GLY A 199 -18.78 -18.10 35.62
N ALA A 200 -18.90 -18.54 36.88
CA ALA A 200 -19.95 -18.11 37.81
C ALA A 200 -19.64 -16.79 38.56
N GLY A 201 -18.39 -16.32 38.46
CA GLY A 201 -17.89 -15.12 39.14
C GLY A 201 -16.46 -15.29 39.68
N PHE A 202 -15.99 -14.25 40.38
CA PHE A 202 -14.71 -14.18 41.07
C PHE A 202 -14.77 -14.86 42.45
N THR A 203 -13.79 -15.73 42.69
CA THR A 203 -13.55 -16.44 43.96
C THR A 203 -12.12 -16.20 44.46
N SER A 204 -11.84 -16.54 45.71
CA SER A 204 -10.45 -16.54 46.22
C SER A 204 -9.61 -17.57 45.47
N ALA A 205 -8.39 -17.20 45.07
CA ALA A 205 -7.46 -18.14 44.45
C ALA A 205 -7.25 -19.38 45.33
N ARG A 206 -7.33 -20.55 44.70
CA ARG A 206 -7.18 -21.84 45.38
C ARG A 206 -5.70 -22.25 45.48
N THR A 207 -5.34 -22.93 46.56
CA THR A 207 -4.05 -23.65 46.69
C THR A 207 -4.12 -25.06 46.11
N ALA A 208 -3.08 -25.46 45.38
CA ALA A 208 -2.95 -26.79 44.79
C ALA A 208 -3.00 -27.86 45.88
N LEU A 209 -3.72 -28.96 45.63
CA LEU A 209 -3.65 -30.15 46.48
C LEU A 209 -2.57 -31.11 45.96
N PRO A 210 -1.90 -31.90 46.82
CA PRO A 210 -0.80 -32.78 46.42
C PRO A 210 -1.13 -33.83 45.35
N ASP A 211 -2.40 -34.22 45.22
CA ASP A 211 -2.86 -35.31 44.34
C ASP A 211 -3.56 -34.82 43.05
N GLU A 212 -3.45 -33.53 42.72
CA GLU A 212 -4.07 -32.95 41.51
C GLU A 212 -3.29 -33.23 40.23
N SER A 213 -3.98 -33.17 39.08
CA SER A 213 -3.33 -33.29 37.77
C SER A 213 -2.27 -32.21 37.55
N ALA A 214 -1.33 -32.45 36.65
CA ALA A 214 -0.28 -31.48 36.32
C ALA A 214 -0.87 -30.12 35.89
N THR A 215 -1.91 -30.13 35.05
CA THR A 215 -2.70 -28.96 34.62
C THR A 215 -3.29 -28.18 35.79
N ALA A 216 -3.97 -28.85 36.73
CA ALA A 216 -4.56 -28.21 37.90
C ALA A 216 -3.50 -27.62 38.84
N ARG A 217 -2.34 -28.29 38.94
CA ARG A 217 -1.19 -27.77 39.67
C ARG A 217 -0.60 -26.52 39.01
N TYR A 218 -0.41 -26.51 37.69
CA TYR A 218 0.09 -25.33 36.97
C TYR A 218 -0.83 -24.12 37.16
N LYS A 219 -2.15 -24.33 37.06
CA LYS A 219 -3.15 -23.29 37.34
C LYS A 219 -2.99 -22.70 38.75
N ALA A 220 -2.94 -23.56 39.75
CA ALA A 220 -2.83 -23.13 41.15
C ALA A 220 -1.48 -22.48 41.48
N GLU A 221 -0.37 -22.94 40.89
CA GLU A 221 0.94 -22.30 41.02
C GLU A 221 0.98 -20.93 40.32
N CYS A 222 0.35 -20.81 39.15
CA CYS A 222 0.21 -19.53 38.45
C CYS A 222 -0.51 -18.49 39.31
N LEU A 223 -1.67 -18.84 39.88
CA LEU A 223 -2.44 -17.94 40.75
C LEU A 223 -1.66 -17.51 42.01
N GLN A 224 -0.67 -18.30 42.44
CA GLN A 224 0.25 -17.95 43.52
C GLN A 224 1.42 -17.05 43.08
N GLY A 225 1.49 -16.71 41.78
CA GLY A 225 2.48 -15.81 41.19
C GLY A 225 3.67 -16.51 40.52
N ASN A 226 3.58 -17.81 40.21
CA ASN A 226 4.60 -18.50 39.42
C ASN A 226 4.37 -18.25 37.91
N GLY A 227 5.17 -17.37 37.31
CA GLY A 227 5.04 -16.98 35.90
C GLY A 227 5.18 -18.15 34.92
N ALA A 228 6.17 -19.02 35.11
CA ALA A 228 6.37 -20.18 34.25
C ALA A 228 5.18 -21.14 34.29
N ALA A 229 4.59 -21.35 35.48
CA ALA A 229 3.38 -22.17 35.60
C ALA A 229 2.17 -21.54 34.90
N CYS A 230 2.10 -20.20 34.81
CA CYS A 230 1.09 -19.51 34.01
C CYS A 230 1.25 -19.81 32.51
N THR A 231 2.48 -19.75 32.01
CA THR A 231 2.82 -20.08 30.62
C THR A 231 2.50 -21.54 30.30
N ASP A 232 2.91 -22.46 31.16
CA ASP A 232 2.68 -23.90 30.99
C ASP A 232 1.18 -24.23 30.99
N TYR A 233 0.42 -23.63 31.92
CA TYR A 233 -1.03 -23.82 31.96
C TYR A 233 -1.71 -23.30 30.69
N ALA A 234 -1.37 -22.09 30.24
CA ALA A 234 -1.96 -21.51 29.03
C ALA A 234 -1.61 -22.32 27.77
N ASN A 235 -0.40 -22.86 27.67
CA ASN A 235 -0.01 -23.74 26.57
C ASN A 235 -0.77 -25.08 26.60
N ASP A 236 -1.03 -25.65 27.78
CA ASP A 236 -1.83 -26.87 27.92
C ASP A 236 -3.30 -26.65 27.52
N VAL A 237 -3.85 -25.46 27.79
CA VAL A 237 -5.17 -25.05 27.28
C VAL A 237 -5.14 -24.94 25.75
N PHE A 238 -4.14 -24.26 25.19
CA PHE A 238 -3.97 -24.09 23.74
C PHE A 238 -3.85 -25.43 23.00
N ASP A 239 -3.05 -26.36 23.52
CA ASP A 239 -2.84 -27.67 22.88
C ASP A 239 -4.10 -28.54 22.93
N ARG A 240 -4.90 -28.44 24.00
CA ARG A 240 -6.21 -29.11 24.10
C ARG A 240 -7.19 -28.54 23.08
N ASP A 241 -7.27 -27.23 22.99
CA ASP A 241 -8.15 -26.51 22.05
C ASP A 241 -7.85 -26.91 20.58
N ALA A 242 -6.56 -26.91 20.22
CA ALA A 242 -6.10 -27.33 18.90
C ALA A 242 -6.40 -28.80 18.58
N ALA A 243 -6.49 -29.66 19.59
CA ALA A 243 -6.77 -31.10 19.42
C ALA A 243 -8.27 -31.43 19.29
N GLU A 244 -9.17 -30.58 19.81
CA GLU A 244 -10.60 -30.87 19.90
C GLU A 244 -11.44 -30.30 18.74
N GLU A 245 -10.87 -29.52 17.80
CA GLU A 245 -11.53 -28.86 16.64
C GLU A 245 -12.82 -28.06 16.98
N LYS A 246 -13.08 -27.83 18.27
CA LYS A 246 -14.28 -27.20 18.83
C LYS A 246 -13.93 -26.30 20.01
N GLY A 247 -12.92 -25.46 19.84
CA GLY A 247 -12.65 -24.42 20.82
C GLY A 247 -13.86 -23.56 21.05
N GLY A 248 -14.33 -23.53 22.30
CA GLY A 248 -15.33 -22.57 22.74
C GLY A 248 -14.64 -21.28 23.20
N ASP A 249 -15.33 -20.14 23.09
CA ASP A 249 -14.82 -18.83 23.50
C ASP A 249 -14.22 -18.84 24.93
N ASP A 250 -14.74 -19.69 25.83
CA ASP A 250 -14.27 -19.86 27.21
C ASP A 250 -12.80 -20.32 27.33
N ASP A 251 -12.35 -21.26 26.49
CA ASP A 251 -10.96 -21.76 26.51
C ASP A 251 -9.98 -20.69 25.98
N GLU A 252 -10.41 -19.88 25.00
CA GLU A 252 -9.60 -18.76 24.49
C GLU A 252 -9.39 -17.66 25.54
N PHE A 253 -10.44 -17.31 26.29
CA PHE A 253 -10.35 -16.33 27.38
C PHE A 253 -9.46 -16.80 28.52
N GLU A 254 -9.56 -18.07 28.87
CA GLU A 254 -8.71 -18.66 29.90
C GLU A 254 -7.24 -18.61 29.45
N MET A 255 -6.94 -19.09 28.26
CA MET A 255 -5.60 -19.03 27.67
C MET A 255 -5.03 -17.60 27.64
N PHE A 256 -5.80 -16.63 27.16
CA PHE A 256 -5.44 -15.20 27.14
C PHE A 256 -5.04 -14.69 28.53
N ARG A 257 -5.89 -14.93 29.53
CA ARG A 257 -5.67 -14.46 30.91
C ARG A 257 -4.39 -15.05 31.51
N TYR A 258 -4.14 -16.35 31.32
CA TYR A 258 -2.99 -17.01 31.93
C TYR A 258 -1.66 -16.64 31.24
N TRP A 259 -1.63 -16.48 29.91
CA TRP A 259 -0.46 -15.91 29.24
C TRP A 259 -0.16 -14.48 29.71
N LEU A 260 -1.18 -13.65 29.94
CA LEU A 260 -1.00 -12.31 30.48
C LEU A 260 -0.32 -12.34 31.85
N LEU A 261 -0.74 -13.24 32.74
CA LEU A 261 -0.15 -13.40 34.06
C LEU A 261 1.32 -13.83 33.98
N GLY A 262 1.65 -14.76 33.07
CA GLY A 262 3.04 -15.12 32.78
C GLY A 262 3.86 -13.91 32.31
N CYS A 263 3.31 -13.12 31.40
CA CYS A 263 3.97 -11.92 30.87
C CYS A 263 4.22 -10.88 31.99
N MET A 264 3.24 -10.61 32.85
CA MET A 264 3.40 -9.70 34.00
C MET A 264 4.52 -10.13 34.96
N ARG A 265 4.83 -11.43 35.02
CA ARG A 265 5.91 -12.02 35.81
C ARG A 265 7.27 -12.04 35.10
N GLY A 266 7.38 -11.54 33.88
CA GLY A 266 8.63 -11.46 33.13
C GLY A 266 8.86 -12.64 32.18
N GLU A 267 7.86 -13.48 31.91
CA GLU A 267 7.97 -14.55 30.91
C GLU A 267 7.71 -13.98 29.50
N ALA A 268 8.78 -13.70 28.75
CA ALA A 268 8.68 -13.13 27.40
C ALA A 268 7.89 -14.04 26.44
N GLU A 269 8.05 -15.36 26.53
CA GLU A 269 7.25 -16.32 25.76
C GLU A 269 5.74 -16.20 26.05
N ALA A 270 5.37 -15.91 27.30
CA ALA A 270 3.98 -15.68 27.67
C ALA A 270 3.46 -14.36 27.09
N CYS A 271 4.29 -13.33 26.96
CA CYS A 271 3.90 -12.12 26.22
C CYS A 271 3.62 -12.41 24.74
N ILE A 272 4.40 -13.32 24.14
CA ILE A 272 4.19 -13.76 22.76
C ILE A 272 2.97 -14.66 22.62
N GLY A 273 2.69 -15.52 23.60
CA GLY A 273 1.46 -16.29 23.70
C GLY A 273 0.24 -15.36 23.81
N TYR A 274 0.31 -14.38 24.72
CA TYR A 274 -0.75 -13.39 24.95
C TYR A 274 -1.22 -12.73 23.66
N ILE A 275 -0.29 -12.40 22.75
CA ILE A 275 -0.63 -11.80 21.45
C ILE A 275 -1.01 -12.78 20.34
N ARG A 276 -0.88 -14.09 20.56
CA ARG A 276 -1.40 -15.13 19.65
C ARG A 276 -2.89 -15.37 19.84
N SER A 277 -3.42 -15.11 21.03
CA SER A 277 -4.86 -15.03 21.24
C SER A 277 -5.43 -13.90 20.36
N SER A 278 -6.69 -14.02 19.91
CA SER A 278 -7.25 -13.14 18.87
C SER A 278 -7.04 -11.64 19.18
N SER A 279 -6.78 -10.83 18.15
CA SER A 279 -6.61 -9.37 18.30
C SER A 279 -7.83 -8.68 18.89
N VAL A 280 -8.99 -9.36 18.88
CA VAL A 280 -10.24 -8.88 19.47
C VAL A 280 -10.10 -8.71 20.98
N TYR A 281 -9.34 -9.56 21.68
CA TYR A 281 -9.23 -9.54 23.14
C TYR A 281 -8.20 -8.56 23.67
N LEU A 282 -7.08 -8.40 22.96
CA LEU A 282 -6.02 -7.46 23.34
C LEU A 282 -6.50 -6.01 23.41
N GLU A 283 -7.27 -5.61 22.41
CA GLU A 283 -7.79 -4.25 22.28
C GLU A 283 -9.22 -4.12 22.84
N TYR A 284 -9.78 -5.21 23.37
CA TYR A 284 -11.14 -5.26 23.91
C TYR A 284 -11.41 -4.19 24.98
N PRO A 285 -10.54 -4.01 26.01
CA PRO A 285 -10.82 -3.01 27.05
C PRO A 285 -10.90 -1.60 26.46
N MET A 286 -10.06 -1.29 25.48
CA MET A 286 -10.06 0.00 24.79
C MET A 286 -11.31 0.17 23.92
N ARG A 287 -11.62 -0.81 23.07
CA ARG A 287 -12.74 -0.74 22.12
C ARG A 287 -14.10 -0.71 22.83
N THR A 288 -14.24 -1.42 23.95
CA THR A 288 -15.46 -1.41 24.75
C THR A 288 -15.61 -0.10 25.53
N ALA A 289 -14.51 0.44 26.08
CA ALA A 289 -14.52 1.72 26.79
C ALA A 289 -14.72 2.92 25.85
N TRP A 290 -14.15 2.86 24.65
CA TRP A 290 -14.14 3.95 23.67
C TRP A 290 -14.41 3.44 22.24
N PRO A 291 -15.68 3.16 21.89
CA PRO A 291 -16.06 2.60 20.59
C PRO A 291 -15.74 3.48 19.36
N GLY A 292 -15.38 4.76 19.57
CA GLY A 292 -14.96 5.72 18.55
C GLY A 292 -13.47 6.05 18.57
N GLY A 293 -12.65 5.33 19.33
CA GLY A 293 -11.18 5.51 19.35
C GLY A 293 -10.55 5.20 17.99
N ASP A 294 -9.49 5.95 17.64
CA ASP A 294 -8.78 5.83 16.36
C ASP A 294 -8.14 4.44 16.17
N ASP A 295 -8.38 3.79 15.02
CA ASP A 295 -7.71 2.53 14.63
C ASP A 295 -6.17 2.68 14.50
N ASN A 296 -5.62 3.90 14.58
CA ASN A 296 -4.18 4.19 14.55
C ASN A 296 -3.49 4.29 15.91
N THR A 297 -4.17 4.00 17.04
CA THR A 297 -3.51 4.03 18.35
C THR A 297 -2.44 2.93 18.47
N PRO A 298 -1.25 3.21 19.05
CA PRO A 298 -0.23 2.18 19.28
C PRO A 298 -0.75 1.05 20.17
N GLY A 299 -1.15 -0.06 19.54
CA GLY A 299 -1.72 -1.21 20.22
C GLY A 299 -0.70 -1.96 21.09
N LEU A 300 -1.19 -2.67 22.10
CA LEU A 300 -0.37 -3.45 23.05
C LEU A 300 0.47 -4.52 22.34
N TYR A 301 0.02 -4.95 21.17
CA TYR A 301 0.68 -5.93 20.32
C TYR A 301 2.16 -5.60 20.08
N THR A 302 2.45 -4.35 19.69
CA THR A 302 3.83 -3.92 19.37
C THR A 302 4.72 -3.94 20.61
N GLU A 303 4.16 -3.60 21.77
CA GLU A 303 4.90 -3.56 23.03
C GLU A 303 5.27 -4.97 23.52
N MET A 304 4.37 -5.94 23.37
CA MET A 304 4.68 -7.35 23.69
C MET A 304 5.72 -7.95 22.73
N ASP A 305 5.65 -7.61 21.45
CA ASP A 305 6.63 -8.04 20.46
C ASP A 305 8.03 -7.43 20.73
N ARG A 306 8.11 -6.19 21.23
CA ARG A 306 9.38 -5.60 21.69
C ARG A 306 10.00 -6.38 22.85
N ILE A 307 9.20 -6.73 23.84
CA ILE A 307 9.63 -7.54 24.99
C ILE A 307 10.18 -8.89 24.51
N GLY A 308 9.44 -9.59 23.64
CA GLY A 308 9.90 -10.87 23.10
C GLY A 308 11.16 -10.74 22.26
N CYS A 309 11.32 -9.64 21.52
CA CYS A 309 12.54 -9.42 20.75
C CYS A 309 13.76 -9.12 21.64
N ASP A 310 13.58 -8.34 22.71
CA ASP A 310 14.64 -8.09 23.70
C ASP A 310 15.11 -9.39 24.37
N ASP A 311 14.23 -10.40 24.52
CA ASP A 311 14.55 -11.73 25.03
C ASP A 311 15.08 -12.71 23.95
N GLY A 312 15.24 -12.25 22.71
CA GLY A 312 15.79 -13.06 21.62
C GLY A 312 14.80 -14.04 20.98
N ILE A 313 13.49 -13.77 21.06
CA ILE A 313 12.47 -14.59 20.39
C ILE A 313 12.37 -14.14 18.92
N ALA A 314 12.82 -14.99 17.99
CA ALA A 314 12.92 -14.65 16.57
C ALA A 314 11.59 -14.20 15.94
N VAL A 315 10.47 -14.86 16.24
CA VAL A 315 9.15 -14.46 15.70
C VAL A 315 8.74 -13.07 16.17
N ALA A 316 9.07 -12.69 17.41
CA ALA A 316 8.80 -11.37 17.94
C ALA A 316 9.65 -10.32 17.22
N CYS A 317 10.96 -10.56 17.10
CA CYS A 317 11.86 -9.70 16.34
C CYS A 317 11.45 -9.51 14.88
N ASN A 318 10.97 -10.57 14.22
CA ASN A 318 10.41 -10.49 12.87
C ASN A 318 9.18 -9.59 12.78
N ARG A 319 8.29 -9.63 13.77
CA ARG A 319 7.06 -8.83 13.77
C ARG A 319 7.35 -7.37 14.11
N VAL A 320 8.24 -7.11 15.07
CA VAL A 320 8.82 -5.77 15.31
C VAL A 320 9.43 -5.23 14.01
N GLY A 321 10.35 -6.00 13.42
CA GLY A 321 11.07 -5.63 12.21
C GLY A 321 10.17 -5.42 11.01
N GLY A 322 9.28 -6.36 10.74
CA GLY A 322 8.34 -6.32 9.63
C GLY A 322 7.34 -5.16 9.72
N ASN A 323 6.74 -4.93 10.89
CA ASN A 323 5.80 -3.82 11.07
C ASN A 323 6.51 -2.47 10.92
N MET A 324 7.69 -2.31 11.55
CA MET A 324 8.42 -1.04 11.57
C MET A 324 9.12 -0.71 10.24
N THR A 325 9.47 -1.70 9.43
CA THR A 325 10.05 -1.48 8.08
C THR A 325 9.01 -1.40 6.97
N LYS A 326 7.80 -1.97 7.17
CA LYS A 326 6.64 -1.77 6.27
C LYS A 326 6.06 -0.37 6.39
N MET A 327 5.89 0.15 7.61
CA MET A 327 5.29 1.47 7.92
C MET A 327 6.22 2.66 7.64
N LEU A 328 6.94 2.71 6.52
CA LEU A 328 7.89 3.81 6.23
C LEU A 328 7.20 5.18 6.05
N SER A 329 6.92 5.82 7.19
CA SER A 329 6.39 7.17 7.40
C SER A 329 7.49 8.25 7.36
N GLY A 330 8.69 7.93 6.87
CA GLY A 330 9.84 8.84 6.93
C GLY A 330 10.56 8.88 8.28
N ASP A 331 10.08 8.19 9.34
CA ASP A 331 10.73 8.17 10.65
C ASP A 331 12.03 7.32 10.66
N ALA A 332 13.17 7.99 10.87
CA ALA A 332 14.48 7.36 10.90
C ALA A 332 14.67 6.37 12.06
N ALA A 333 14.17 6.72 13.24
CA ALA A 333 14.35 5.97 14.47
C ALA A 333 13.53 4.66 14.47
N ALA A 334 12.30 4.73 13.96
CA ALA A 334 11.45 3.54 13.79
C ALA A 334 12.06 2.55 12.78
N TRP A 335 12.60 3.04 11.66
CA TRP A 335 13.28 2.19 10.70
C TRP A 335 14.53 1.53 11.30
N ALA A 336 15.38 2.29 12.01
CA ALA A 336 16.59 1.76 12.63
C ALA A 336 16.26 0.67 13.67
N SER A 337 15.21 0.92 14.46
CA SER A 337 14.64 -0.05 15.40
C SER A 337 14.14 -1.33 14.74
N GLY A 338 13.40 -1.21 13.63
CA GLY A 338 12.94 -2.35 12.87
C GLY A 338 14.09 -3.13 12.24
N PHE A 339 15.08 -2.43 11.67
CA PHE A 339 16.25 -3.05 11.07
C PHE A 339 17.09 -3.82 12.09
N SER A 340 17.33 -3.25 13.28
CA SER A 340 18.04 -3.98 14.35
C SER A 340 17.30 -5.23 14.80
N ALA A 341 15.96 -5.21 14.84
CA ALA A 341 15.17 -6.40 15.18
C ALA A 341 15.31 -7.48 14.09
N LEU A 342 15.35 -7.10 12.81
CA LEU A 342 15.61 -8.05 11.72
C LEU A 342 17.03 -8.62 11.77
N ILE A 343 18.04 -7.83 12.15
CA ILE A 343 19.40 -8.32 12.42
C ILE A 343 19.36 -9.37 13.53
N ALA A 344 18.75 -9.06 14.68
CA ALA A 344 18.65 -9.99 15.81
C ALA A 344 17.96 -11.31 15.40
N SER A 345 16.81 -11.23 14.70
CA SER A 345 16.12 -12.41 14.17
C SER A 345 17.02 -13.24 13.24
N CYS A 346 17.75 -12.55 12.36
CA CYS A 346 18.68 -13.20 11.44
C CYS A 346 19.85 -13.87 12.18
N GLU A 347 20.43 -13.23 13.19
CA GLU A 347 21.49 -13.79 14.04
C GLU A 347 21.07 -15.10 14.72
N ILE A 348 19.80 -15.20 15.15
CA ILE A 348 19.20 -16.40 15.76
C ILE A 348 18.95 -17.52 14.73
N GLY A 349 19.06 -17.23 13.43
CA GLY A 349 18.94 -18.21 12.34
C GLY A 349 17.54 -18.27 11.72
N ASP A 350 16.68 -17.30 11.99
CA ASP A 350 15.39 -17.21 11.33
C ASP A 350 15.53 -16.66 9.91
N LYS A 351 15.14 -17.50 8.95
CA LYS A 351 15.26 -17.21 7.51
C LYS A 351 14.40 -16.01 7.07
N TYR A 352 13.25 -15.78 7.72
CA TYR A 352 12.37 -14.66 7.39
C TYR A 352 12.98 -13.34 7.85
N GLY A 353 13.63 -13.34 9.02
CA GLY A 353 14.40 -12.20 9.53
C GLY A 353 15.52 -11.79 8.60
N CYS A 354 16.33 -12.75 8.14
CA CYS A 354 17.40 -12.46 7.16
C CYS A 354 16.84 -11.94 5.83
N ARG A 355 15.80 -12.58 5.28
CA ARG A 355 15.14 -12.14 4.04
C ARG A 355 14.62 -10.71 4.16
N ASP A 356 13.91 -10.41 5.23
CA ASP A 356 13.28 -9.10 5.42
C ASP A 356 14.30 -8.03 5.82
N MET A 357 15.42 -8.40 6.47
CA MET A 357 16.59 -7.54 6.65
C MET A 357 17.11 -7.04 5.31
N PHE A 358 17.40 -7.93 4.35
CA PHE A 358 17.88 -7.51 3.03
C PHE A 358 16.87 -6.64 2.25
N ARG A 359 15.56 -6.90 2.40
CA ARG A 359 14.51 -6.04 1.84
C ARG A 359 14.54 -4.65 2.46
N ALA A 360 14.67 -4.56 3.78
CA ALA A 360 14.81 -3.29 4.49
C ALA A 360 16.07 -2.54 4.06
N MET A 361 17.17 -3.26 3.76
CA MET A 361 18.39 -2.65 3.25
C MET A 361 18.17 -1.96 1.91
N LYS A 362 17.55 -2.67 0.96
CA LYS A 362 17.23 -2.15 -0.37
C LYS A 362 16.31 -0.94 -0.28
N LYS A 363 15.26 -1.03 0.54
CA LYS A 363 14.26 0.03 0.70
C LYS A 363 14.85 1.34 1.27
N ARG A 364 15.81 1.26 2.20
CA ARG A 364 16.52 2.46 2.70
C ARG A 364 17.33 3.16 1.60
N ALA A 365 17.97 2.39 0.71
CA ALA A 365 18.71 2.97 -0.41
C ALA A 365 17.77 3.72 -1.35
N ASP A 366 16.62 3.12 -1.67
CA ASP A 366 15.63 3.66 -2.60
C ASP A 366 14.90 4.90 -2.02
N ASP A 367 14.40 4.81 -0.78
CA ASP A 367 13.51 5.83 -0.21
C ASP A 367 14.25 7.01 0.45
N ARG A 368 15.49 6.82 0.90
CA ARG A 368 16.22 7.83 1.70
C ARG A 368 17.50 8.34 1.05
N ASN A 369 17.85 7.84 -0.13
CA ASN A 369 19.09 8.16 -0.83
C ASN A 369 20.34 8.03 0.08
N ARG A 370 20.30 7.05 1.01
CA ARG A 370 21.38 6.72 1.95
C ARG A 370 21.73 5.24 1.77
N PRO A 371 22.50 4.88 0.73
CA PRO A 371 22.90 3.50 0.52
C PRO A 371 23.79 3.03 1.68
N PHE A 372 23.67 1.74 1.99
CA PHE A 372 24.55 1.09 2.96
C PHE A 372 26.00 1.09 2.49
N SER A 373 26.93 1.20 3.44
CA SER A 373 28.36 1.18 3.16
C SER A 373 28.81 -0.22 2.70
N ALA A 374 29.99 -0.30 2.07
CA ALA A 374 30.58 -1.59 1.69
C ALA A 374 30.71 -2.54 2.90
N ARG A 375 31.00 -1.98 4.08
CA ARG A 375 31.04 -2.69 5.36
C ARG A 375 29.71 -3.32 5.74
N ASP A 376 28.64 -2.54 5.71
CA ASP A 376 27.31 -3.04 6.07
C ASP A 376 26.86 -4.14 5.09
N GLN A 377 27.17 -3.99 3.79
CA GLN A 377 26.90 -5.00 2.77
C GLN A 377 27.64 -6.32 3.07
N PHE A 378 28.91 -6.24 3.48
CA PHE A 378 29.71 -7.42 3.80
C PHE A 378 29.18 -8.15 5.04
N PHE A 379 28.94 -7.44 6.14
CA PHE A 379 28.50 -8.07 7.39
C PHE A 379 27.05 -8.56 7.31
N ALA A 380 26.15 -7.84 6.65
CA ALA A 380 24.80 -8.34 6.41
C ALA A 380 24.80 -9.63 5.58
N ALA A 381 25.68 -9.73 4.57
CA ALA A 381 25.86 -10.95 3.79
C ALA A 381 26.45 -12.09 4.65
N GLU A 382 27.45 -11.80 5.49
CA GLU A 382 28.09 -12.78 6.38
C GLU A 382 27.11 -13.43 7.37
N LEU A 383 26.16 -12.65 7.92
CA LEU A 383 25.12 -13.16 8.84
C LEU A 383 24.29 -14.30 8.26
N TRP A 384 24.12 -14.35 6.93
CA TRP A 384 23.28 -15.33 6.25
C TRP A 384 24.06 -16.35 5.39
N ALA A 385 25.32 -16.06 5.07
CA ALA A 385 26.14 -16.84 4.13
C ALA A 385 26.24 -18.34 4.48
N ASP A 386 26.38 -18.68 5.76
CA ASP A 386 26.56 -20.06 6.21
C ASP A 386 25.24 -20.83 6.40
N ARG A 387 24.09 -20.14 6.30
CA ARG A 387 22.76 -20.70 6.59
C ARG A 387 21.84 -20.73 5.37
N CYS A 388 22.15 -19.93 4.36
CA CYS A 388 21.38 -19.90 3.13
C CYS A 388 21.57 -21.18 2.32
N ASP A 389 20.54 -21.55 1.55
CA ASP A 389 20.53 -22.67 0.63
C ASP A 389 21.13 -22.24 -0.72
N PRO A 390 22.29 -22.79 -1.12
CA PRO A 390 22.90 -22.53 -2.42
C PRO A 390 22.26 -23.35 -3.55
N SER A 391 21.27 -24.20 -3.28
CA SER A 391 20.59 -25.02 -4.29
C SER A 391 19.84 -24.15 -5.30
N PRO A 392 19.90 -24.46 -6.62
CA PRO A 392 19.11 -23.75 -7.63
C PRO A 392 17.60 -23.96 -7.49
N ASN A 393 17.17 -25.01 -6.76
CA ASN A 393 15.76 -25.32 -6.52
C ASN A 393 15.29 -24.93 -5.11
N GLY A 394 16.12 -24.23 -4.33
CA GLY A 394 15.78 -23.83 -2.97
C GLY A 394 14.57 -22.89 -2.96
N SER A 395 13.71 -23.01 -1.93
CA SER A 395 12.63 -22.04 -1.72
C SER A 395 13.20 -20.61 -1.58
N ASN A 396 12.51 -19.60 -2.10
CA ASN A 396 12.94 -18.20 -2.03
C ASN A 396 13.29 -17.74 -0.59
N ASP A 397 12.64 -18.30 0.42
CA ASP A 397 12.83 -17.94 1.83
C ASP A 397 14.18 -18.41 2.40
N GLY A 398 14.84 -19.40 1.78
CA GLY A 398 16.15 -19.90 2.19
C GLY A 398 17.29 -19.50 1.27
N SER A 399 17.00 -18.83 0.15
CA SER A 399 17.95 -18.64 -0.96
C SER A 399 19.19 -17.82 -0.56
N CYS A 400 20.35 -18.20 -1.10
CA CYS A 400 21.58 -17.38 -1.05
C CYS A 400 21.56 -16.15 -1.98
N ALA A 401 20.51 -15.92 -2.76
CA ALA A 401 20.44 -14.81 -3.72
C ALA A 401 20.76 -13.43 -3.11
N PRO A 402 20.18 -13.05 -1.95
CA PRO A 402 20.50 -11.76 -1.32
C PRO A 402 21.97 -11.66 -0.87
N VAL A 403 22.59 -12.78 -0.47
CA VAL A 403 24.01 -12.83 -0.07
C VAL A 403 24.88 -12.57 -1.29
N TYR A 404 24.58 -13.19 -2.43
CA TYR A 404 25.31 -12.94 -3.69
C TYR A 404 25.23 -11.47 -4.10
N GLU A 405 24.05 -10.86 -4.02
CA GLU A 405 23.85 -9.44 -4.35
C GLU A 405 24.67 -8.52 -3.43
N ASN A 406 24.61 -8.73 -2.11
CA ASN A 406 25.32 -7.88 -1.15
C ASN A 406 26.84 -8.05 -1.23
N TYR A 407 27.35 -9.27 -1.41
CA TYR A 407 28.77 -9.48 -1.69
C TYR A 407 29.22 -8.85 -3.02
N SER A 408 28.38 -8.86 -4.06
CA SER A 408 28.68 -8.15 -5.32
C SER A 408 28.76 -6.64 -5.13
N LYS A 409 27.84 -6.05 -4.35
CA LYS A 409 27.86 -4.63 -3.98
C LYS A 409 29.10 -4.27 -3.16
N PHE A 410 29.47 -5.09 -2.18
CA PHE A 410 30.73 -4.94 -1.44
C PHE A 410 31.95 -4.97 -2.38
N LEU A 411 32.01 -5.92 -3.31
CA LEU A 411 33.14 -6.04 -4.24
C LEU A 411 33.24 -4.85 -5.21
N SER A 412 32.13 -4.16 -5.47
CA SER A 412 32.08 -2.94 -6.30
C SER A 412 32.67 -1.71 -5.61
N ALA A 413 33.00 -1.78 -4.32
CA ALA A 413 33.69 -0.71 -3.61
C ALA A 413 35.08 -0.45 -4.23
N PRO A 414 35.57 0.82 -4.23
CA PRO A 414 36.89 1.16 -4.75
C PRO A 414 38.01 0.27 -4.18
N ILE A 415 39.02 -0.07 -4.99
CA ILE A 415 40.13 -0.93 -4.57
C ILE A 415 40.88 -0.38 -3.35
N ASN A 416 40.90 0.94 -3.18
CA ASN A 416 41.53 1.65 -2.08
C ASN A 416 40.61 1.87 -0.86
N ASP A 417 39.43 1.27 -0.83
CA ASP A 417 38.56 1.28 0.35
C ASP A 417 39.25 0.53 1.51
N PRO A 418 39.46 1.17 2.68
CA PRO A 418 40.23 0.58 3.78
C PRO A 418 39.53 -0.62 4.43
N PHE A 419 38.21 -0.72 4.35
CA PHE A 419 37.46 -1.86 4.89
C PHE A 419 37.53 -3.07 3.95
N ALA A 420 37.56 -2.83 2.63
CA ALA A 420 37.56 -3.87 1.60
C ALA A 420 38.95 -4.52 1.40
N THR A 421 39.51 -5.09 2.46
CA THR A 421 40.82 -5.76 2.46
C THR A 421 40.88 -6.93 1.49
N VAL A 422 42.11 -7.38 1.18
CA VAL A 422 42.36 -8.53 0.29
C VAL A 422 41.65 -9.78 0.82
N GLU A 423 41.66 -10.00 2.13
CA GLU A 423 41.04 -11.15 2.79
C GLU A 423 39.50 -11.13 2.63
N ARG A 424 38.86 -9.98 2.91
CA ARG A 424 37.39 -9.86 2.79
C ARG A 424 36.92 -9.97 1.34
N ARG A 425 37.67 -9.37 0.40
CA ARG A 425 37.42 -9.54 -1.04
C ARG A 425 37.55 -11.00 -1.47
N ALA A 426 38.54 -11.73 -0.94
CA ALA A 426 38.70 -13.16 -1.22
C ALA A 426 37.52 -13.99 -0.70
N ILE A 427 36.99 -13.69 0.50
CA ILE A 427 35.80 -14.36 1.06
C ILE A 427 34.58 -14.16 0.14
N ALA A 428 34.25 -12.91 -0.18
CA ALA A 428 33.10 -12.57 -1.01
C ALA A 428 33.22 -13.17 -2.44
N THR A 429 34.40 -13.08 -3.05
CA THR A 429 34.66 -13.64 -4.38
C THR A 429 34.56 -15.16 -4.39
N ALA A 430 35.10 -15.83 -3.37
CA ALA A 430 35.01 -17.29 -3.25
C ALA A 430 33.55 -17.75 -3.04
N PHE A 431 32.75 -16.98 -2.30
CA PHE A 431 31.33 -17.29 -2.11
C PHE A 431 30.54 -17.22 -3.42
N LEU A 432 30.70 -16.14 -4.20
CA LEU A 432 30.10 -16.01 -5.53
C LEU A 432 30.54 -17.12 -6.47
N ARG A 433 31.84 -17.46 -6.49
CA ARG A 433 32.35 -18.55 -7.31
C ARG A 433 31.73 -19.89 -6.93
N ARG A 434 31.65 -20.24 -5.64
CA ARG A 434 31.01 -21.49 -5.18
C ARG A 434 29.54 -21.56 -5.56
N GLY A 435 28.80 -20.45 -5.43
CA GLY A 435 27.43 -20.37 -5.91
C GLY A 435 27.34 -20.64 -7.42
N CYS A 436 28.23 -20.04 -8.20
CA CYS A 436 28.26 -20.27 -9.64
C CYS A 436 28.64 -21.73 -10.02
N GLU A 437 29.60 -22.33 -9.31
CA GLU A 437 29.93 -23.75 -9.45
C GLU A 437 28.71 -24.64 -9.14
N GLY A 438 27.87 -24.23 -8.19
CA GLY A 438 26.57 -24.82 -7.86
C GLY A 438 25.42 -24.53 -8.82
N TRP A 439 25.69 -23.96 -10.01
CA TRP A 439 24.69 -23.65 -11.05
C TRP A 439 23.65 -22.58 -10.65
N ARG A 440 24.04 -21.67 -9.76
CA ARG A 440 23.24 -20.49 -9.40
C ARG A 440 23.44 -19.37 -10.42
N ALA A 441 22.40 -19.08 -11.21
CA ALA A 441 22.46 -18.09 -12.29
C ALA A 441 22.77 -16.67 -11.79
N ASP A 442 22.17 -16.28 -10.66
CA ASP A 442 22.44 -15.05 -9.93
C ASP A 442 23.91 -14.95 -9.49
N ALA A 443 24.44 -15.97 -8.82
CA ALA A 443 25.85 -15.99 -8.42
C ALA A 443 26.80 -15.92 -9.63
N CYS A 444 26.52 -16.66 -10.69
CA CYS A 444 27.30 -16.65 -11.93
C CYS A 444 27.27 -15.29 -12.62
N LEU A 445 26.10 -14.66 -12.70
CA LEU A 445 25.96 -13.33 -13.27
C LEU A 445 26.81 -12.32 -12.49
N TYR A 446 26.66 -12.25 -11.16
CA TYR A 446 27.45 -11.34 -10.34
C TYR A 446 28.95 -11.61 -10.43
N TYR A 447 29.37 -12.88 -10.48
CA TYR A 447 30.76 -13.27 -10.68
C TYR A 447 31.32 -12.76 -12.03
N SER A 448 30.55 -12.86 -13.10
CA SER A 448 30.96 -12.40 -14.44
C SER A 448 31.18 -10.88 -14.54
N GLN A 449 30.59 -10.11 -13.61
CA GLN A 449 30.62 -8.65 -13.62
C GLN A 449 31.86 -8.05 -12.92
N LEU A 450 32.60 -8.85 -12.16
CA LEU A 450 33.76 -8.48 -11.33
C LEU A 450 35.02 -8.15 -12.17
N SER A 451 35.00 -7.04 -12.93
CA SER A 451 36.07 -6.69 -13.88
C SER A 451 37.45 -6.50 -13.26
N ASP A 452 37.51 -6.12 -11.98
CA ASP A 452 38.75 -5.70 -11.33
C ASP A 452 39.33 -6.78 -10.40
N GLN A 453 38.55 -7.83 -10.11
CA GLN A 453 38.87 -8.85 -9.11
C GLN A 453 39.15 -10.23 -9.72
N VAL A 454 38.68 -10.49 -10.94
CA VAL A 454 38.85 -11.78 -11.62
C VAL A 454 39.25 -11.59 -13.08
N SER A 455 39.88 -12.62 -13.65
CA SER A 455 40.36 -12.58 -15.04
C SER A 455 39.21 -12.53 -16.05
N VAL A 456 39.48 -12.07 -17.28
CA VAL A 456 38.48 -12.11 -18.37
C VAL A 456 38.02 -13.55 -18.64
N GLU A 457 38.92 -14.54 -18.51
CA GLU A 457 38.60 -15.96 -18.67
C GLU A 457 37.61 -16.45 -17.60
N ASP A 458 37.84 -16.11 -16.32
CA ASP A 458 36.93 -16.46 -15.23
C ASP A 458 35.56 -15.76 -15.38
N ARG A 459 35.56 -14.51 -15.85
CA ARG A 459 34.32 -13.77 -16.12
C ARG A 459 33.51 -14.40 -17.25
N ASP A 460 34.19 -14.77 -18.34
CA ASP A 460 33.56 -15.43 -19.49
C ASP A 460 33.02 -16.81 -19.10
N TRP A 461 33.76 -17.56 -18.29
CA TRP A 461 33.27 -18.81 -17.68
C TRP A 461 32.01 -18.58 -16.84
N GLY A 462 31.99 -17.56 -15.98
CA GLY A 462 30.82 -17.19 -15.18
C GLY A 462 29.61 -16.82 -16.04
N ALA A 463 29.79 -15.99 -17.07
CA ALA A 463 28.73 -15.59 -18.00
C ALA A 463 28.13 -16.79 -18.75
N SER A 464 28.99 -17.65 -19.31
CA SER A 464 28.58 -18.88 -20.01
C SER A 464 27.80 -19.82 -19.09
N ARG A 465 28.24 -19.94 -17.84
CA ARG A 465 27.57 -20.78 -16.83
C ARG A 465 26.25 -20.17 -16.36
N ALA A 466 26.13 -18.84 -16.26
CA ALA A 466 24.85 -18.18 -15.99
C ALA A 466 23.82 -18.50 -17.09
N ALA A 467 24.21 -18.38 -18.35
CA ALA A 467 23.36 -18.70 -19.51
C ALA A 467 22.92 -20.17 -19.50
N SER A 468 23.87 -21.09 -19.25
CA SER A 468 23.58 -22.51 -19.16
C SER A 468 22.67 -22.85 -17.98
N SER A 469 22.86 -22.19 -16.83
CA SER A 469 22.02 -22.39 -15.63
C SER A 469 20.57 -21.97 -15.88
N CYS A 470 20.37 -20.80 -16.49
CA CYS A 470 19.04 -20.32 -16.85
C CYS A 470 18.34 -21.20 -17.89
N ALA A 471 19.09 -21.81 -18.82
CA ALA A 471 18.53 -22.73 -19.80
C ALA A 471 18.04 -24.06 -19.16
N LEU A 472 18.73 -24.53 -18.11
CA LEU A 472 18.49 -25.85 -17.51
C LEU A 472 17.49 -25.83 -16.35
N TYR A 473 17.59 -24.84 -15.46
CA TYR A 473 16.95 -24.93 -14.14
C TYR A 473 15.91 -23.84 -13.86
N ASP A 474 15.95 -22.70 -14.54
CA ASP A 474 15.34 -21.51 -13.93
C ASP A 474 14.76 -20.47 -14.93
N LYS A 475 13.77 -20.89 -15.74
CA LYS A 475 13.05 -19.95 -16.64
C LYS A 475 12.15 -18.94 -15.90
N GLY A 476 11.88 -19.17 -14.61
CA GLY A 476 10.98 -18.33 -13.79
C GLY A 476 11.68 -17.22 -13.00
N ASN A 477 13.00 -17.29 -12.80
CA ASN A 477 13.75 -16.30 -12.04
C ASN A 477 13.95 -14.99 -12.82
N ALA A 478 13.76 -13.86 -12.12
CA ALA A 478 13.93 -12.51 -12.65
C ALA A 478 15.33 -12.26 -13.25
N VAL A 479 16.37 -12.90 -12.70
CA VAL A 479 17.73 -12.86 -13.26
C VAL A 479 17.77 -13.53 -14.63
N CYS A 480 17.13 -14.68 -14.78
CA CYS A 480 17.13 -15.42 -16.04
C CYS A 480 16.27 -14.75 -17.11
N GLN A 481 15.17 -14.11 -16.73
CA GLN A 481 14.35 -13.29 -17.62
C GLN A 481 15.12 -12.11 -18.22
N ASN A 482 16.05 -11.53 -17.44
CA ASN A 482 16.82 -10.34 -17.84
C ASN A 482 18.30 -10.64 -18.10
N LEU A 483 18.70 -11.91 -18.19
CA LEU A 483 20.11 -12.29 -18.19
C LEU A 483 20.88 -11.62 -19.32
N GLN A 484 20.31 -11.62 -20.53
CA GLN A 484 20.97 -11.03 -21.70
C GLN A 484 21.25 -9.53 -21.54
N ILE A 485 20.38 -8.80 -20.83
CA ILE A 485 20.57 -7.38 -20.54
C ILE A 485 21.69 -7.20 -19.50
N ALA A 486 21.73 -8.08 -18.49
CA ALA A 486 22.67 -7.97 -17.39
C ALA A 486 24.11 -8.43 -17.71
N LEU A 487 24.29 -9.25 -18.76
CA LEU A 487 25.59 -9.72 -19.22
C LEU A 487 26.34 -8.62 -20.00
N LYS A 488 27.61 -8.41 -19.65
CA LYS A 488 28.47 -7.42 -20.31
C LYS A 488 28.93 -7.91 -21.70
N ASN A 489 28.88 -7.02 -22.69
CA ASN A 489 29.22 -7.32 -24.10
C ASN A 489 30.73 -7.47 -24.37
N ASP A 490 31.59 -7.24 -23.38
CA ASP A 490 33.05 -7.39 -23.51
C ASP A 490 33.50 -8.87 -23.49
N LEU A 491 32.57 -9.80 -23.27
CA LEU A 491 32.86 -11.22 -23.11
C LEU A 491 32.55 -12.03 -24.40
N PRO A 492 33.47 -12.90 -24.87
CA PRO A 492 33.28 -13.70 -26.08
C PRO A 492 32.04 -14.60 -26.05
N SER A 493 31.79 -15.31 -24.95
CA SER A 493 30.65 -16.23 -24.82
C SER A 493 29.31 -15.49 -24.89
N VAL A 494 29.23 -14.30 -24.29
CA VAL A 494 28.04 -13.43 -24.34
C VAL A 494 27.78 -12.97 -25.77
N THR A 495 28.83 -12.56 -26.49
CA THR A 495 28.72 -12.13 -27.89
C THR A 495 28.19 -13.27 -28.78
N ALA A 496 28.71 -14.48 -28.61
CA ALA A 496 28.26 -15.66 -29.35
C ALA A 496 26.80 -16.02 -29.04
N LEU A 497 26.43 -16.01 -27.75
CA LEU A 497 25.07 -16.27 -27.29
C LEU A 497 24.07 -15.28 -27.89
N LYS A 498 24.35 -13.98 -27.78
CA LYS A 498 23.47 -12.93 -28.31
C LYS A 498 23.30 -13.07 -29.82
N ARG A 499 24.37 -13.38 -30.55
CA ARG A 499 24.29 -13.60 -32.00
C ARG A 499 23.42 -14.81 -32.35
N GLY A 500 23.56 -15.93 -31.63
CA GLY A 500 22.74 -17.12 -31.85
C GLY A 500 21.25 -16.88 -31.62
N ASP A 501 20.89 -16.12 -30.57
CA ASP A 501 19.49 -15.75 -30.29
C ASP A 501 18.90 -14.87 -31.40
N PHE A 502 19.68 -13.91 -31.90
CA PHE A 502 19.28 -13.10 -33.06
C PHE A 502 19.09 -13.96 -34.32
N GLU A 503 20.00 -14.88 -34.61
CA GLU A 503 19.90 -15.76 -35.78
C GLU A 503 18.63 -16.63 -35.72
N ALA A 504 18.25 -17.11 -34.54
CA ALA A 504 17.00 -17.86 -34.35
C ALA A 504 15.73 -17.00 -34.55
N LEU A 505 15.76 -15.73 -34.14
CA LEU A 505 14.68 -14.77 -34.42
C LEU A 505 14.62 -14.43 -35.91
N ALA A 506 15.77 -14.13 -36.53
CA ALA A 506 15.88 -13.85 -37.96
C ALA A 506 15.40 -15.02 -38.83
N GLN A 507 15.69 -16.26 -38.43
CA GLN A 507 15.19 -17.45 -39.14
C GLN A 507 13.66 -17.57 -39.06
N ARG A 508 13.06 -17.28 -37.89
CA ARG A 508 11.60 -17.27 -37.73
C ARG A 508 10.95 -16.14 -38.51
N CYS A 509 11.56 -14.96 -38.51
CA CYS A 509 11.15 -13.82 -39.33
C CYS A 509 11.06 -14.15 -40.83
N GLY A 510 12.01 -14.94 -41.34
CA GLY A 510 12.03 -15.36 -42.75
C GLY A 510 11.24 -16.63 -43.09
N ALA A 511 10.48 -17.22 -42.15
CA ALA A 511 9.89 -18.55 -42.32
C ALA A 511 8.66 -18.56 -43.25
N ASP A 512 7.72 -17.65 -43.03
CA ASP A 512 6.47 -17.51 -43.80
C ASP A 512 5.89 -16.08 -43.67
N ASN A 513 4.61 -15.88 -44.01
CA ASN A 513 3.90 -14.60 -43.89
C ASN A 513 2.86 -14.62 -42.74
N SER A 514 3.03 -15.49 -41.75
CA SER A 514 2.15 -15.54 -40.59
C SER A 514 2.38 -14.32 -39.68
N LEU A 515 1.40 -14.04 -38.81
CA LEU A 515 1.56 -13.04 -37.75
C LEU A 515 2.77 -13.36 -36.86
N ALA A 516 3.01 -14.64 -36.56
CA ALA A 516 4.15 -15.08 -35.77
C ALA A 516 5.51 -14.78 -36.45
N ALA A 517 5.58 -14.82 -37.78
CA ALA A 517 6.77 -14.41 -38.52
C ALA A 517 6.98 -12.89 -38.45
N GLU A 518 5.91 -12.10 -38.57
CA GLU A 518 5.97 -10.64 -38.42
C GLU A 518 6.40 -10.23 -37.01
N GLU A 519 5.82 -10.82 -35.97
CA GLU A 519 6.25 -10.66 -34.58
C GLU A 519 7.73 -11.04 -34.40
N ALA A 520 8.17 -12.15 -34.99
CA ALA A 520 9.57 -12.55 -34.95
C ALA A 520 10.50 -11.55 -35.67
N CYS A 521 10.06 -10.89 -36.74
CA CYS A 521 10.81 -9.82 -37.39
C CYS A 521 10.94 -8.59 -36.49
N HIS A 522 9.84 -8.22 -35.83
CA HIS A 522 9.82 -7.13 -34.85
C HIS A 522 10.78 -7.41 -33.68
N ASP A 523 10.68 -8.61 -33.11
CA ASP A 523 11.55 -9.07 -32.03
C ASP A 523 13.01 -9.14 -32.48
N ALA A 524 13.30 -9.63 -33.69
CA ALA A 524 14.66 -9.67 -34.24
C ALA A 524 15.26 -8.26 -34.34
N MET A 525 14.50 -7.28 -34.84
CA MET A 525 14.92 -5.89 -34.94
C MET A 525 15.21 -5.28 -33.57
N LEU A 526 14.25 -5.37 -32.64
CA LEU A 526 14.42 -4.81 -31.29
C LEU A 526 15.57 -5.49 -30.54
N TYR A 527 15.66 -6.81 -30.63
CA TYR A 527 16.71 -7.58 -29.99
C TYR A 527 18.09 -7.18 -30.52
N TYR A 528 18.27 -7.13 -31.85
CA TYR A 528 19.54 -6.77 -32.46
C TYR A 528 20.00 -5.37 -32.05
N ILE A 529 19.11 -4.38 -32.16
CA ILE A 529 19.41 -2.99 -31.82
C ILE A 529 19.76 -2.83 -30.35
N ARG A 530 19.05 -3.52 -29.45
CA ARG A 530 19.27 -3.43 -28.00
C ARG A 530 20.51 -4.19 -27.53
N GLN A 531 20.73 -5.39 -28.08
CA GLN A 531 21.66 -6.36 -27.49
C GLN A 531 22.96 -6.51 -28.26
N ILE A 532 22.96 -6.26 -29.57
CA ILE A 532 24.11 -6.51 -30.44
C ILE A 532 24.72 -5.20 -30.91
N SER A 533 23.98 -4.39 -31.68
CA SER A 533 24.51 -3.14 -32.24
C SER A 533 23.39 -2.22 -32.70
N ALA A 534 23.48 -0.94 -32.31
CA ALA A 534 22.63 0.13 -32.82
C ALA A 534 23.25 0.87 -34.03
N THR A 535 24.49 0.55 -34.40
CA THR A 535 25.26 1.27 -35.43
C THR A 535 25.65 0.40 -36.62
N ASP A 536 26.04 -0.86 -36.39
CA ASP A 536 26.33 -1.84 -37.43
C ASP A 536 25.08 -2.68 -37.70
N LEU A 537 24.24 -2.21 -38.63
CA LEU A 537 22.91 -2.78 -38.89
C LEU A 537 22.87 -3.70 -40.10
N ALA A 538 24.00 -3.92 -40.78
CA ALA A 538 24.02 -4.70 -42.02
C ALA A 538 23.48 -6.14 -41.85
N PRO A 539 23.76 -6.86 -40.75
CA PRO A 539 23.18 -8.20 -40.54
C PRO A 539 21.66 -8.18 -40.36
N LEU A 540 21.14 -7.19 -39.62
CA LEU A 540 19.71 -6.99 -39.43
C LEU A 540 19.02 -6.60 -40.74
N GLU A 541 19.60 -5.66 -41.49
CA GLU A 541 19.07 -5.24 -42.79
C GLU A 541 18.97 -6.43 -43.76
N SER A 542 20.01 -7.26 -43.83
CA SER A 542 20.01 -8.46 -44.68
C SER A 542 18.92 -9.46 -44.31
N ALA A 543 18.72 -9.72 -43.01
CA ALA A 543 17.67 -10.61 -42.54
C ALA A 543 16.26 -10.08 -42.90
N LEU A 544 16.02 -8.80 -42.68
CA LEU A 544 14.74 -8.15 -42.99
C LEU A 544 14.48 -8.06 -44.50
N GLN A 545 15.52 -7.86 -45.32
CA GLN A 545 15.41 -7.91 -46.78
C GLN A 545 14.97 -9.30 -47.27
N GLN A 546 15.54 -10.38 -46.73
CA GLN A 546 15.14 -11.75 -47.08
C GLN A 546 13.71 -12.09 -46.66
N ALA A 547 13.19 -11.41 -45.64
CA ALA A 547 11.81 -11.49 -45.16
C ALA A 547 10.87 -10.47 -45.85
N CYS A 548 11.39 -9.63 -46.74
CA CYS A 548 10.65 -8.63 -47.53
C CYS A 548 11.05 -8.69 -49.02
N GLU A 549 10.88 -9.87 -49.63
CA GLU A 549 11.21 -10.09 -51.05
C GLU A 549 10.16 -10.97 -51.75
N GLY A 550 9.73 -10.53 -52.94
CA GLY A 550 8.80 -11.27 -53.79
C GLY A 550 7.44 -11.49 -53.13
N THR A 551 7.18 -12.72 -52.69
CA THR A 551 5.94 -13.09 -51.97
C THR A 551 6.09 -13.03 -50.45
N ARG A 552 7.31 -12.86 -49.92
CA ARG A 552 7.55 -12.71 -48.48
C ARG A 552 7.40 -11.26 -48.07
N ILE A 553 6.62 -11.03 -47.02
CA ILE A 553 6.20 -9.68 -46.61
C ILE A 553 6.26 -9.45 -45.10
N ALA A 554 6.53 -10.50 -44.30
CA ALA A 554 6.60 -10.42 -42.84
C ALA A 554 7.62 -9.38 -42.35
N GLY A 555 8.77 -9.24 -43.02
CA GLY A 555 9.82 -8.29 -42.63
C GLY A 555 9.67 -6.88 -43.18
N CYS A 556 8.64 -6.60 -43.98
CA CYS A 556 8.56 -5.34 -44.72
C CYS A 556 8.31 -4.11 -43.83
N SER A 557 7.56 -4.25 -42.74
CA SER A 557 7.27 -3.14 -41.81
C SER A 557 8.54 -2.71 -41.08
N GLU A 558 9.31 -3.67 -40.61
CA GLU A 558 10.54 -3.49 -39.84
C GLU A 558 11.65 -2.98 -40.77
N LEU A 559 11.73 -3.50 -42.00
CA LEU A 559 12.63 -2.99 -43.02
C LEU A 559 12.31 -1.53 -43.38
N ALA A 560 11.03 -1.19 -43.54
CA ALA A 560 10.59 0.18 -43.76
C ALA A 560 10.94 1.09 -42.57
N THR A 561 10.87 0.56 -41.35
CA THR A 561 11.27 1.26 -40.12
C THR A 561 12.78 1.52 -40.09
N LEU A 562 13.60 0.55 -40.50
CA LEU A 562 15.06 0.69 -40.64
C LEU A 562 15.47 1.78 -41.66
N TYR A 563 14.65 1.99 -42.69
CA TYR A 563 14.81 3.05 -43.69
C TYR A 563 14.12 4.37 -43.35
N SER A 564 13.45 4.46 -42.20
CA SER A 564 12.73 5.65 -41.77
C SER A 564 13.67 6.70 -41.15
N PRO A 565 13.39 8.01 -41.25
CA PRO A 565 14.09 9.03 -40.46
C PRO A 565 13.72 9.01 -38.98
N HIS A 566 12.72 8.22 -38.59
CA HIS A 566 12.18 8.20 -37.23
C HIS A 566 13.15 7.53 -36.26
N SER A 567 13.26 8.10 -35.06
CA SER A 567 13.95 7.47 -33.95
C SER A 567 13.01 6.54 -33.17
N ILE A 568 13.47 5.34 -32.85
CA ILE A 568 12.88 4.48 -31.83
C ILE A 568 13.71 4.63 -30.57
N ALA A 569 13.07 4.90 -29.43
CA ALA A 569 13.71 4.97 -28.13
C ALA A 569 13.03 4.03 -27.15
N GLY A 570 13.82 3.39 -26.29
CA GLY A 570 13.37 2.75 -25.06
C GLY A 570 14.28 3.15 -23.90
N GLU A 571 14.03 2.61 -22.70
CA GLU A 571 14.76 3.00 -21.48
C GLU A 571 16.29 3.01 -21.65
N ASN A 572 16.84 2.07 -22.42
CA ASN A 572 18.29 1.86 -22.53
C ASN A 572 18.82 1.87 -23.97
N PHE A 573 18.05 2.36 -24.95
CA PHE A 573 18.54 2.46 -26.32
C PHE A 573 17.84 3.58 -27.10
N ARG A 574 18.56 4.16 -28.05
CA ARG A 574 18.01 5.04 -29.08
C ARG A 574 18.58 4.61 -30.42
N PHE A 575 17.69 4.37 -31.36
CA PHE A 575 18.01 4.04 -32.73
C PHE A 575 17.33 5.04 -33.65
N THR A 576 18.03 5.53 -34.66
CA THR A 576 17.45 6.33 -35.74
C THR A 576 17.70 5.57 -37.03
N GLY A 577 16.65 5.36 -37.82
CA GLY A 577 16.80 4.72 -39.11
C GLY A 577 17.65 5.54 -40.08
N SER A 578 17.98 4.91 -41.20
CA SER A 578 18.97 5.43 -42.15
C SER A 578 18.46 6.53 -43.08
N ASP A 579 17.21 6.97 -42.94
CA ASP A 579 16.54 7.98 -43.75
C ASP A 579 16.69 7.74 -45.28
N GLN A 580 16.16 6.60 -45.74
CA GLN A 580 16.20 6.18 -47.14
C GLN A 580 14.76 6.10 -47.70
N PRO A 581 14.12 7.23 -48.02
CA PRO A 581 12.68 7.30 -48.31
C PRO A 581 12.25 6.42 -49.50
N GLU A 582 13.06 6.30 -50.55
CA GLU A 582 12.70 5.45 -51.69
C GLU A 582 12.73 3.95 -51.35
N ARG A 583 13.71 3.52 -50.53
CA ARG A 583 13.77 2.12 -50.06
C ARG A 583 12.67 1.83 -49.05
N ARG A 584 12.35 2.79 -48.18
CA ARG A 584 11.18 2.74 -47.29
C ARG A 584 9.90 2.54 -48.09
N LEU A 585 9.66 3.37 -49.11
CA LEU A 585 8.49 3.26 -49.98
C LEU A 585 8.43 1.91 -50.69
N GLN A 586 9.57 1.42 -51.20
CA GLN A 586 9.65 0.13 -51.87
C GLN A 586 9.27 -1.02 -50.92
N ALA A 587 9.84 -1.04 -49.71
CA ALA A 587 9.51 -2.06 -48.70
C ALA A 587 8.00 -2.04 -48.36
N LEU A 588 7.42 -0.86 -48.13
CA LEU A 588 6.00 -0.70 -47.83
C LEU A 588 5.09 -1.13 -49.00
N ARG A 589 5.47 -0.84 -50.24
CA ARG A 589 4.75 -1.31 -51.44
C ARG A 589 4.82 -2.82 -51.59
N THR A 590 5.96 -3.44 -51.30
CA THR A 590 6.10 -4.90 -51.30
C THR A 590 5.16 -5.52 -50.25
N GLY A 591 5.11 -4.93 -49.05
CA GLY A 591 4.31 -5.44 -47.92
C GLY A 591 2.80 -5.21 -48.01
N CYS A 592 2.36 -4.12 -48.65
CA CYS A 592 0.95 -3.78 -48.78
C CYS A 592 0.32 -4.41 -50.04
N GLN A 593 -0.31 -5.59 -49.90
CA GLN A 593 -0.95 -6.32 -51.00
C GLN A 593 -2.42 -6.67 -50.71
N PRO A 594 -3.30 -6.75 -51.73
CA PRO A 594 -4.74 -6.96 -51.52
C PRO A 594 -5.15 -8.30 -50.91
N GLN A 595 -4.28 -9.31 -50.96
CA GLN A 595 -4.56 -10.66 -50.44
C GLN A 595 -3.85 -10.92 -49.11
N SER A 596 -3.13 -9.94 -48.56
CA SER A 596 -2.30 -10.13 -47.40
C SER A 596 -2.86 -9.39 -46.18
N ALA A 597 -2.79 -10.04 -45.02
CA ALA A 597 -3.34 -9.56 -43.76
C ALA A 597 -2.53 -8.42 -43.11
N HIS A 598 -1.58 -7.80 -43.82
CA HIS A 598 -0.59 -6.89 -43.21
C HIS A 598 -1.05 -5.44 -43.23
N ILE A 599 -2.04 -5.17 -42.38
CA ILE A 599 -2.68 -3.88 -42.15
C ILE A 599 -1.63 -2.77 -41.93
N LEU A 600 -0.59 -3.04 -41.14
CA LEU A 600 0.44 -2.06 -40.76
C LEU A 600 1.24 -1.52 -41.96
N ASN A 601 1.61 -2.39 -42.91
CA ASN A 601 2.33 -1.98 -44.11
C ASN A 601 1.48 -1.02 -44.96
N CYS A 602 0.19 -1.31 -45.10
CA CYS A 602 -0.73 -0.47 -45.86
C CYS A 602 -1.01 0.87 -45.19
N THR A 603 -1.17 0.91 -43.87
CA THR A 603 -1.33 2.17 -43.12
C THR A 603 -0.08 3.05 -43.26
N LYS A 604 1.12 2.51 -43.01
CA LYS A 604 2.39 3.24 -43.18
C LYS A 604 2.62 3.72 -44.61
N LEU A 605 2.20 2.93 -45.61
CA LEU A 605 2.25 3.33 -47.01
C LEU A 605 1.31 4.51 -47.29
N ALA A 606 0.09 4.47 -46.75
CA ALA A 606 -0.90 5.52 -46.91
C ALA A 606 -0.44 6.84 -46.29
N GLU A 607 0.08 6.81 -45.05
CA GLU A 607 0.68 7.97 -44.38
C GLU A 607 1.79 8.59 -45.23
N MET A 608 2.72 7.77 -45.73
CA MET A 608 3.82 8.24 -46.57
C MET A 608 3.33 8.84 -47.91
N GLN A 609 2.23 8.32 -48.47
CA GLN A 609 1.61 8.89 -49.67
C GLN A 609 0.92 10.23 -49.38
N ALA A 610 0.21 10.33 -48.26
CA ALA A 610 -0.43 11.57 -47.81
C ALA A 610 0.60 12.67 -47.54
N GLU A 611 1.72 12.36 -46.87
CA GLU A 611 2.85 13.28 -46.67
C GLU A 611 3.43 13.81 -47.99
N ARG A 612 3.32 13.04 -49.08
CA ARG A 612 3.77 13.40 -50.42
C ARG A 612 2.68 14.09 -51.26
N GLY A 613 1.52 14.40 -50.66
CA GLY A 613 0.36 15.02 -51.33
C GLY A 613 -0.34 14.10 -52.34
N GLN A 614 -0.23 12.77 -52.16
CA GLN A 614 -0.85 11.76 -53.01
C GLN A 614 -2.14 11.24 -52.36
N ASP A 615 -3.09 12.13 -52.08
CA ASP A 615 -4.27 11.82 -51.24
C ASP A 615 -5.12 10.68 -51.82
N ALA A 616 -5.25 10.60 -53.15
CA ALA A 616 -6.01 9.53 -53.80
C ALA A 616 -5.33 8.15 -53.65
N GLU A 617 -4.00 8.11 -53.77
CA GLU A 617 -3.20 6.91 -53.49
C GLU A 617 -3.30 6.54 -52.01
N ALA A 618 -3.13 7.51 -51.12
CA ALA A 618 -3.19 7.33 -49.67
C ALA A 618 -4.54 6.75 -49.25
N GLN A 619 -5.65 7.31 -49.74
CA GLN A 619 -6.98 6.78 -49.46
C GLN A 619 -7.15 5.34 -49.95
N ARG A 620 -6.57 4.97 -51.11
CA ARG A 620 -6.61 3.58 -51.60
C ARG A 620 -5.84 2.66 -50.66
N SER A 621 -4.69 3.07 -50.16
CA SER A 621 -3.90 2.28 -49.20
C SER A 621 -4.56 2.17 -47.83
N PHE A 622 -5.15 3.25 -47.29
CA PHE A 622 -5.94 3.20 -46.05
C PHE A 622 -7.16 2.29 -46.19
N ARG A 623 -7.89 2.37 -47.32
CA ARG A 623 -9.03 1.48 -47.59
C ARG A 623 -8.60 0.03 -47.73
N LEU A 624 -7.47 -0.24 -48.37
CA LEU A 624 -6.93 -1.60 -48.44
C LEU A 624 -6.61 -2.15 -47.05
N ALA A 625 -6.02 -1.33 -46.18
CA ALA A 625 -5.78 -1.70 -44.78
C ALA A 625 -7.10 -1.97 -44.03
N CYS A 626 -8.10 -1.09 -44.18
CA CYS A 626 -9.42 -1.24 -43.57
C CYS A 626 -10.16 -2.48 -44.12
N ASP A 627 -10.04 -2.82 -45.40
CA ASP A 627 -10.69 -4.01 -45.97
C ASP A 627 -9.98 -5.30 -45.53
N ALA A 628 -8.65 -5.31 -45.47
CA ALA A 628 -7.87 -6.44 -44.95
C ALA A 628 -8.20 -6.71 -43.48
N ALA A 629 -8.32 -5.65 -42.67
CA ALA A 629 -8.76 -5.72 -41.28
C ALA A 629 -10.11 -6.41 -41.09
N GLN A 630 -11.01 -6.37 -42.08
CA GLN A 630 -12.32 -7.01 -41.98
C GLN A 630 -12.28 -8.51 -42.30
N MET A 631 -11.27 -8.95 -43.04
CA MET A 631 -11.15 -10.33 -43.47
C MET A 631 -10.43 -11.20 -42.43
N THR A 632 -9.61 -10.60 -41.58
CA THR A 632 -8.92 -11.30 -40.49
C THR A 632 -9.84 -11.45 -39.29
N GLN A 633 -9.98 -12.67 -38.76
CA GLN A 633 -10.68 -12.91 -37.47
C GLN A 633 -9.75 -12.71 -36.26
N SER A 634 -8.53 -12.21 -36.46
CA SER A 634 -7.48 -12.11 -35.45
C SER A 634 -7.01 -10.67 -35.23
N ASP A 635 -6.76 -10.36 -33.95
CA ASP A 635 -6.36 -9.09 -33.33
C ASP A 635 -7.23 -7.87 -33.61
N ALA A 636 -8.16 -7.62 -32.68
CA ALA A 636 -9.06 -6.48 -32.66
C ALA A 636 -8.31 -5.13 -32.83
N HIS A 637 -7.12 -4.98 -32.23
CA HIS A 637 -6.45 -3.68 -32.15
C HIS A 637 -5.93 -3.15 -33.50
N ALA A 638 -5.30 -4.00 -34.31
CA ALA A 638 -4.80 -3.59 -35.64
C ALA A 638 -5.95 -3.32 -36.61
N GLN A 639 -7.05 -4.08 -36.49
CA GLN A 639 -8.22 -3.93 -37.35
C GLN A 639 -8.90 -2.57 -37.19
N GLN A 640 -8.93 -2.08 -35.95
CA GLN A 640 -9.67 -0.88 -35.56
C GLN A 640 -9.02 0.42 -36.00
N ASN A 641 -7.68 0.45 -36.04
CA ASN A 641 -6.97 1.68 -36.41
C ASN A 641 -7.09 1.99 -37.90
N ALA A 642 -7.04 0.96 -38.77
CA ALA A 642 -7.04 1.17 -40.21
C ALA A 642 -8.33 1.81 -40.75
N CYS A 643 -9.49 1.36 -40.27
CA CYS A 643 -10.76 1.97 -40.68
C CYS A 643 -10.95 3.36 -40.08
N PHE A 644 -10.48 3.61 -38.87
CA PHE A 644 -10.53 4.94 -38.27
C PHE A 644 -9.70 5.95 -39.07
N GLU A 645 -8.45 5.61 -39.40
CA GLU A 645 -7.57 6.46 -40.22
C GLU A 645 -8.11 6.67 -41.63
N SER A 646 -8.68 5.63 -42.24
CA SER A 646 -9.37 5.75 -43.53
C SER A 646 -10.51 6.77 -43.50
N GLY A 647 -11.35 6.74 -42.45
CA GLY A 647 -12.44 7.70 -42.26
C GLY A 647 -11.93 9.12 -41.99
N LEU A 648 -10.86 9.26 -41.21
CA LEU A 648 -10.25 10.54 -40.87
C LEU A 648 -9.62 11.22 -42.10
N HIS A 649 -8.89 10.45 -42.90
CA HIS A 649 -8.31 10.92 -44.15
C HIS A 649 -9.39 11.30 -45.17
N ALA A 650 -10.43 10.46 -45.32
CA ALA A 650 -11.58 10.76 -46.17
C ALA A 650 -12.26 12.08 -45.77
N LEU A 651 -12.47 12.30 -44.46
CA LEU A 651 -13.10 13.52 -43.95
C LEU A 651 -12.22 14.77 -44.14
N ARG A 652 -10.94 14.69 -43.79
CA ARG A 652 -10.05 15.86 -43.68
C ARG A 652 -9.39 16.23 -45.00
N ALA A 653 -8.85 15.25 -45.72
CA ALA A 653 -8.10 15.46 -46.96
C ALA A 653 -9.01 15.40 -48.19
N MET A 654 -9.85 14.36 -48.28
CA MET A 654 -10.70 14.14 -49.47
C MET A 654 -12.01 14.93 -49.43
N ARG A 655 -12.46 15.36 -48.25
CA ARG A 655 -13.81 15.93 -48.01
C ARG A 655 -14.95 15.00 -48.45
N ASP A 656 -14.71 13.69 -48.39
CA ASP A 656 -15.68 12.64 -48.71
C ASP A 656 -16.42 12.21 -47.44
N GLU A 657 -17.51 12.93 -47.11
CA GLU A 657 -18.33 12.64 -45.94
C GLU A 657 -18.97 11.24 -45.99
N ASP A 658 -19.35 10.75 -47.17
CA ASP A 658 -19.99 9.45 -47.31
C ASP A 658 -19.02 8.31 -46.97
N MET A 659 -17.77 8.41 -47.44
CA MET A 659 -16.73 7.46 -47.07
C MET A 659 -16.37 7.56 -45.59
N ALA A 660 -16.22 8.78 -45.06
CA ALA A 660 -15.98 8.98 -43.64
C ALA A 660 -17.08 8.37 -42.77
N ARG A 661 -18.36 8.58 -43.10
CA ARG A 661 -19.50 7.97 -42.39
C ARG A 661 -19.44 6.45 -42.41
N ARG A 662 -19.17 5.84 -43.57
CA ARG A 662 -19.06 4.37 -43.70
C ARG A 662 -17.96 3.81 -42.80
N ASP A 663 -16.79 4.43 -42.84
CA ASP A 663 -15.61 3.93 -42.13
C ASP A 663 -15.71 4.18 -40.62
N PHE A 664 -16.16 5.37 -40.19
CA PHE A 664 -16.39 5.67 -38.77
C PHE A 664 -17.51 4.84 -38.17
N ARG A 665 -18.62 4.59 -38.88
CA ARG A 665 -19.70 3.74 -38.38
C ARG A 665 -19.20 2.35 -38.04
N ARG A 666 -18.33 1.80 -38.88
CA ARG A 666 -17.75 0.47 -38.64
C ARG A 666 -16.93 0.40 -37.35
N VAL A 667 -16.10 1.41 -37.09
CA VAL A 667 -15.30 1.49 -35.86
C VAL A 667 -16.19 1.79 -34.65
N CYS A 668 -17.17 2.69 -34.81
CA CYS A 668 -18.11 3.05 -33.74
C CYS A 668 -18.96 1.85 -33.29
N ASP A 669 -19.36 0.97 -34.21
CA ASP A 669 -20.16 -0.21 -33.90
C ASP A 669 -19.36 -1.39 -33.32
N ASP A 670 -18.03 -1.33 -33.35
CA ASP A 670 -17.17 -2.29 -32.67
C ASP A 670 -16.92 -1.88 -31.20
N GLY A 671 -17.68 -2.48 -30.28
CA GLY A 671 -17.56 -2.24 -28.85
C GLY A 671 -16.18 -2.64 -28.26
N ALA A 672 -15.42 -3.51 -28.94
CA ALA A 672 -14.07 -3.88 -28.50
C ALA A 672 -13.01 -2.85 -28.92
N SER A 673 -13.41 -1.77 -29.62
CA SER A 673 -12.46 -0.81 -30.17
C SER A 673 -12.04 0.30 -29.25
N SER A 674 -10.73 0.44 -29.06
CA SER A 674 -10.15 1.62 -28.42
C SER A 674 -10.41 2.91 -29.20
N ASN A 675 -10.63 2.80 -30.52
CA ASN A 675 -10.94 3.92 -31.39
C ASN A 675 -12.44 4.23 -31.50
N MET A 676 -13.31 3.36 -30.96
CA MET A 676 -14.77 3.53 -31.00
C MET A 676 -15.22 4.88 -30.42
N PRO A 677 -14.73 5.35 -29.25
CA PRO A 677 -15.13 6.66 -28.72
C PRO A 677 -14.92 7.80 -29.72
N TYR A 678 -13.76 7.85 -30.37
CA TYR A 678 -13.40 8.89 -31.33
C TYR A 678 -14.20 8.76 -32.63
N ALA A 679 -14.40 7.54 -33.12
CA ALA A 679 -15.21 7.27 -34.30
C ALA A 679 -16.67 7.69 -34.08
N CYS A 680 -17.24 7.36 -32.92
CA CYS A 680 -18.59 7.76 -32.54
C CYS A 680 -18.71 9.29 -32.44
N LYS A 681 -17.72 10.01 -31.88
CA LYS A 681 -17.71 11.48 -31.91
C LYS A 681 -17.77 11.99 -33.35
N HIS A 682 -16.86 11.54 -34.22
CA HIS A 682 -16.79 12.04 -35.59
C HIS A 682 -18.08 11.76 -36.37
N LEU A 683 -18.67 10.58 -36.16
CA LEU A 683 -19.97 10.26 -36.72
C LEU A 683 -21.06 11.17 -36.13
N GLY A 684 -21.06 11.44 -34.83
CA GLY A 684 -21.99 12.36 -34.17
C GLY A 684 -21.92 13.78 -34.73
N LEU A 685 -20.71 14.30 -34.97
CA LEU A 685 -20.49 15.61 -35.62
C LEU A 685 -21.04 15.63 -37.05
N LEU A 686 -20.85 14.54 -37.81
CA LEU A 686 -21.40 14.40 -39.16
C LEU A 686 -22.94 14.32 -39.16
N GLU A 687 -23.55 13.66 -38.18
CA GLU A 687 -25.02 13.61 -38.03
C GLU A 687 -25.59 14.95 -37.54
N GLN A 688 -24.88 15.67 -36.66
CA GLN A 688 -25.30 16.99 -36.18
C GLN A 688 -25.25 18.06 -37.28
N GLY A 689 -24.20 18.04 -38.10
CA GLY A 689 -23.92 19.08 -39.12
C GLY A 689 -24.51 18.82 -40.51
N GLY A 690 -25.39 17.82 -40.68
CA GLY A 690 -25.82 17.27 -41.98
C GLY A 690 -25.89 18.27 -43.14
N SER A 691 -25.19 17.96 -44.24
CA SER A 691 -25.01 18.75 -45.46
C SER A 691 -26.31 19.12 -46.21
N SER A 692 -27.48 18.70 -45.70
CA SER A 692 -28.83 18.97 -46.23
C SER A 692 -29.75 19.81 -45.31
N GLY A 693 -29.25 20.37 -44.20
CA GLY A 693 -29.89 21.50 -43.51
C GLY A 693 -30.78 21.17 -42.29
N ALA A 694 -30.93 19.91 -41.91
CA ALA A 694 -31.42 19.53 -40.58
C ALA A 694 -30.69 18.24 -40.14
N GLY A 695 -29.70 18.38 -39.27
CA GLY A 695 -29.00 17.23 -38.69
C GLY A 695 -29.93 16.33 -37.87
N ASP A 696 -29.63 15.04 -37.81
CA ASP A 696 -30.35 14.09 -36.95
C ASP A 696 -29.82 14.23 -35.51
N ILE A 697 -30.44 15.13 -34.75
CA ILE A 697 -30.08 15.44 -33.36
C ILE A 697 -30.17 14.20 -32.45
N ASP A 698 -31.14 13.31 -32.69
CA ASP A 698 -31.31 12.09 -31.90
C ASP A 698 -30.19 11.07 -32.20
N ALA A 699 -29.79 10.95 -33.47
CA ALA A 699 -28.60 10.17 -33.83
C ALA A 699 -27.31 10.76 -33.25
N ALA A 700 -27.11 12.08 -33.36
CA ALA A 700 -25.95 12.75 -32.81
C ALA A 700 -25.86 12.58 -31.28
N LEU A 701 -26.97 12.77 -30.56
CA LEU A 701 -27.04 12.58 -29.10
C LEU A 701 -26.61 11.17 -28.69
N ARG A 702 -27.12 10.13 -29.38
CA ARG A 702 -26.72 8.73 -29.13
C ARG A 702 -25.24 8.49 -29.40
N LEU A 703 -24.70 9.07 -30.46
CA LEU A 703 -23.31 8.87 -30.85
C LEU A 703 -22.35 9.56 -29.87
N PHE A 704 -22.67 10.78 -29.41
CA PHE A 704 -21.90 11.44 -28.36
C PHE A 704 -22.03 10.73 -27.01
N ALA A 705 -23.20 10.18 -26.67
CA ALA A 705 -23.35 9.35 -25.47
C ALA A 705 -22.43 8.13 -25.53
N ARG A 706 -22.38 7.39 -26.65
CA ARG A 706 -21.46 6.25 -26.85
C ARG A 706 -19.99 6.67 -26.85
N SER A 707 -19.70 7.86 -27.36
CA SER A 707 -18.37 8.45 -27.33
C SER A 707 -17.91 8.76 -25.90
N CYS A 708 -18.82 9.28 -25.07
CA CYS A 708 -18.54 9.61 -23.68
C CYS A 708 -18.54 8.40 -22.73
N TYR A 709 -19.46 7.46 -22.95
CA TYR A 709 -19.66 6.26 -22.15
C TYR A 709 -19.55 5.00 -23.01
N PRO A 710 -18.35 4.67 -23.51
CA PRO A 710 -18.15 3.48 -24.34
C PRO A 710 -18.40 2.19 -23.54
N PRO A 711 -19.14 1.20 -24.08
CA PRO A 711 -19.28 -0.10 -23.44
C PRO A 711 -17.92 -0.80 -23.29
N GLY A 712 -17.56 -1.21 -22.08
CA GLY A 712 -16.38 -2.03 -21.81
C GLY A 712 -15.03 -1.30 -21.82
N ALA A 713 -14.98 0.01 -22.10
CA ALA A 713 -13.74 0.77 -22.02
C ALA A 713 -13.64 1.54 -20.70
N GLN A 714 -12.41 1.70 -20.19
CA GLN A 714 -12.17 2.42 -18.93
C GLN A 714 -12.34 3.95 -19.07
N ARG A 715 -12.25 4.52 -20.29
CA ARG A 715 -12.36 5.96 -20.54
C ARG A 715 -13.05 6.27 -21.87
N GLY A 716 -13.90 7.30 -21.88
CA GLY A 716 -14.49 7.87 -23.09
C GLY A 716 -13.62 8.92 -23.77
N ASP A 717 -14.10 9.47 -24.89
CA ASP A 717 -13.47 10.62 -25.56
C ASP A 717 -13.92 11.93 -24.89
N GLY A 718 -12.96 12.72 -24.40
CA GLY A 718 -13.27 13.93 -23.64
C GLY A 718 -13.98 15.02 -24.45
N GLU A 719 -13.70 15.11 -25.76
CA GLU A 719 -14.42 15.99 -26.67
C GLU A 719 -15.84 15.47 -26.96
N GLY A 720 -16.00 14.16 -27.15
CA GLY A 720 -17.32 13.51 -27.25
C GLY A 720 -18.21 13.77 -26.03
N CYS A 721 -17.64 13.70 -24.83
CA CYS A 721 -18.31 14.08 -23.58
C CYS A 721 -18.75 15.55 -23.53
N LEU A 722 -17.89 16.46 -24.01
CA LEU A 722 -18.23 17.88 -24.14
C LEU A 722 -19.43 18.09 -25.08
N HIS A 723 -19.45 17.43 -26.22
CA HIS A 723 -20.58 17.51 -27.15
C HIS A 723 -21.86 16.93 -26.55
N TYR A 724 -21.75 15.79 -25.85
CA TYR A 724 -22.90 15.17 -25.20
C TYR A 724 -23.52 16.08 -24.13
N GLY A 725 -22.72 16.60 -23.20
CA GLY A 725 -23.21 17.49 -22.15
C GLY A 725 -23.81 18.79 -22.69
N ARG A 726 -23.22 19.38 -23.74
CA ARG A 726 -23.79 20.57 -24.41
C ARG A 726 -25.15 20.26 -25.04
N MET A 727 -25.27 19.15 -25.76
CA MET A 727 -26.54 18.78 -26.38
C MET A 727 -27.66 18.55 -25.35
N LEU A 728 -27.35 17.96 -24.19
CA LEU A 728 -28.32 17.80 -23.10
C LEU A 728 -28.86 19.16 -22.61
N LEU A 729 -28.00 20.18 -22.51
CA LEU A 729 -28.37 21.51 -22.03
C LEU A 729 -29.04 22.38 -23.11
N GLU A 730 -28.57 22.30 -24.35
CA GLU A 730 -29.10 23.02 -25.51
C GLU A 730 -30.49 22.53 -25.91
N HIS A 731 -30.72 21.21 -25.82
CA HIS A 731 -31.99 20.57 -26.20
C HIS A 731 -32.84 20.17 -24.98
N ARG A 732 -32.61 20.76 -23.81
CA ARG A 732 -33.29 20.43 -22.54
C ARG A 732 -34.83 20.48 -22.59
N ASP A 733 -35.38 21.24 -23.53
CA ASP A 733 -36.83 21.38 -23.72
C ASP A 733 -37.44 20.24 -24.54
N SER A 734 -36.60 19.40 -25.15
CA SER A 734 -36.97 18.31 -26.06
C SER A 734 -36.28 16.98 -25.75
N VAL A 735 -35.49 16.89 -24.67
CA VAL A 735 -34.76 15.66 -24.28
C VAL A 735 -35.29 15.15 -22.95
N ARG A 736 -35.49 13.83 -22.84
CA ARG A 736 -35.93 13.15 -21.61
C ARG A 736 -35.21 11.83 -21.44
N TRP A 737 -34.96 11.42 -20.18
CA TRP A 737 -34.55 10.05 -19.88
C TRP A 737 -35.69 9.08 -20.20
N ASP A 738 -35.37 8.04 -20.97
CA ASP A 738 -36.27 6.95 -21.27
C ASP A 738 -35.75 5.68 -20.58
N ALA A 739 -36.48 5.25 -19.54
CA ALA A 739 -36.11 4.13 -18.71
C ALA A 739 -36.21 2.79 -19.45
N GLU A 740 -37.04 2.65 -20.50
CA GLU A 740 -37.17 1.39 -21.25
C GLU A 740 -35.92 1.12 -22.09
N VAL A 741 -35.32 2.18 -22.64
CA VAL A 741 -34.09 2.09 -23.44
C VAL A 741 -32.82 2.42 -22.64
N GLY A 742 -32.96 2.86 -21.38
CA GLY A 742 -31.85 3.20 -20.49
C GLY A 742 -30.98 4.35 -21.01
N ARG A 743 -31.58 5.38 -21.65
CA ARG A 743 -30.84 6.52 -22.21
C ARG A 743 -31.72 7.75 -22.43
N TYR A 744 -31.09 8.89 -22.69
CA TYR A 744 -31.78 10.11 -23.13
C TYR A 744 -32.21 10.02 -24.61
N VAL A 745 -33.42 10.48 -24.91
CA VAL A 745 -34.02 10.50 -26.25
C VAL A 745 -34.59 11.88 -26.59
N VAL A 746 -34.60 12.22 -27.89
CA VAL A 746 -35.23 13.47 -28.38
C VAL A 746 -36.71 13.24 -28.66
N LEU A 747 -37.57 14.10 -28.12
CA LEU A 747 -39.02 14.03 -28.29
C LEU A 747 -39.49 14.88 -29.49
N PRO A 748 -40.51 14.42 -30.24
CA PRO A 748 -41.03 15.16 -31.40
C PRO A 748 -41.69 16.50 -31.07
N ARG A 749 -42.01 16.74 -29.79
CA ARG A 749 -42.65 17.97 -29.29
C ARG A 749 -41.97 18.40 -27.98
N PRO A 750 -41.90 19.72 -27.69
CA PRO A 750 -41.37 20.21 -26.43
C PRO A 750 -42.13 19.66 -25.22
N ILE A 751 -41.41 19.42 -24.13
CA ILE A 751 -41.98 18.94 -22.87
C ILE A 751 -42.70 20.11 -22.17
N ASP A 752 -43.91 19.85 -21.66
CA ASP A 752 -44.64 20.80 -20.81
C ASP A 752 -43.80 21.17 -19.59
N GLN A 753 -43.81 22.45 -19.18
CA GLN A 753 -42.92 22.95 -18.12
C GLN A 753 -42.98 22.14 -16.80
N GLY A 754 -44.15 21.59 -16.44
CA GLY A 754 -44.31 20.76 -15.24
C GLY A 754 -43.77 19.33 -15.33
N GLN A 755 -43.35 18.88 -16.52
CA GLN A 755 -42.76 17.55 -16.75
C GLN A 755 -41.26 17.61 -17.06
N ARG A 756 -40.65 18.81 -17.02
CA ARG A 756 -39.23 19.00 -17.31
C ARG A 756 -38.41 18.64 -16.08
N ASP A 757 -37.65 17.56 -16.16
CA ASP A 757 -36.65 17.24 -15.16
C ASP A 757 -35.31 17.91 -15.48
N VAL A 758 -35.30 19.25 -15.42
CA VAL A 758 -34.13 20.08 -15.75
C VAL A 758 -32.97 19.82 -14.80
N THR A 759 -33.26 19.47 -13.54
CA THR A 759 -32.27 19.10 -12.52
C THR A 759 -31.54 17.82 -12.94
N THR A 760 -32.25 16.77 -13.34
CA THR A 760 -31.63 15.52 -13.81
C THR A 760 -30.80 15.72 -15.09
N LEU A 761 -31.25 16.57 -16.01
CA LEU A 761 -30.46 16.91 -17.22
C LEU A 761 -29.18 17.68 -16.89
N ALA A 762 -29.23 18.63 -15.95
CA ALA A 762 -28.05 19.37 -15.50
C ALA A 762 -27.06 18.44 -14.77
N THR A 763 -27.55 17.50 -13.94
CA THR A 763 -26.70 16.46 -13.33
C THR A 763 -26.06 15.56 -14.39
N ALA A 764 -26.80 15.11 -15.41
CA ALA A 764 -26.25 14.29 -16.49
C ALA A 764 -25.25 15.06 -17.37
N ALA A 765 -25.48 16.35 -17.63
CA ALA A 765 -24.52 17.20 -18.32
C ALA A 765 -23.25 17.41 -17.47
N SER A 766 -23.40 17.61 -16.15
CA SER A 766 -22.27 17.65 -15.23
C SER A 766 -21.48 16.35 -15.24
N ASP A 767 -22.14 15.20 -15.30
CA ASP A 767 -21.49 13.89 -15.40
C ASP A 767 -20.66 13.77 -16.68
N ALA A 768 -21.26 14.14 -17.81
CA ALA A 768 -20.57 14.14 -19.09
C ALA A 768 -19.32 15.05 -19.05
N PHE A 769 -19.46 16.30 -18.59
CA PHE A 769 -18.34 17.23 -18.53
C PHE A 769 -17.25 16.78 -17.54
N ALA A 770 -17.62 16.27 -16.37
CA ALA A 770 -16.67 15.74 -15.39
C ALA A 770 -15.91 14.54 -15.97
N THR A 771 -16.59 13.60 -16.62
CA THR A 771 -15.99 12.46 -17.34
C THR A 771 -15.04 12.92 -18.45
N GLY A 772 -15.43 13.93 -19.22
CA GLY A 772 -14.57 14.52 -20.24
C GLY A 772 -13.33 15.21 -19.66
N CYS A 773 -13.48 15.87 -18.50
CA CYS A 773 -12.39 16.46 -17.75
C CYS A 773 -11.45 15.40 -17.16
N ALA A 774 -11.98 14.27 -16.68
CA ALA A 774 -11.20 13.11 -16.23
C ALA A 774 -10.36 12.49 -17.37
N SER A 775 -10.85 12.64 -18.59
CA SER A 775 -10.13 12.30 -19.83
C SER A 775 -9.16 13.39 -20.30
N ARG A 776 -8.87 14.38 -19.44
CA ARG A 776 -7.93 15.50 -19.64
C ARG A 776 -8.30 16.45 -20.78
N TRP A 777 -9.59 16.62 -21.07
CA TRP A 777 -10.07 17.59 -22.04
C TRP A 777 -10.43 18.92 -21.37
N GLU A 778 -9.56 19.92 -21.49
CA GLU A 778 -9.68 21.21 -20.80
C GLU A 778 -11.01 21.93 -21.09
N ALA A 779 -11.50 21.86 -22.32
CA ALA A 779 -12.78 22.47 -22.67
C ALA A 779 -13.99 21.81 -21.98
N ALA A 780 -13.89 20.52 -21.60
CA ALA A 780 -14.88 19.86 -20.78
C ALA A 780 -14.78 20.30 -19.31
N CYS A 781 -13.56 20.46 -18.77
CA CYS A 781 -13.36 21.02 -17.43
C CYS A 781 -13.97 22.44 -17.32
N ASN A 782 -13.69 23.31 -18.28
CA ASN A 782 -14.22 24.67 -18.31
C ASN A 782 -15.76 24.68 -18.43
N ALA A 783 -16.34 23.78 -19.24
CA ALA A 783 -17.79 23.66 -19.37
C ALA A 783 -18.44 23.16 -18.06
N HIS A 784 -17.76 22.26 -17.33
CA HIS A 784 -18.20 21.76 -16.04
C HIS A 784 -18.23 22.87 -14.98
N GLU A 785 -17.14 23.64 -14.86
CA GLU A 785 -17.05 24.77 -13.94
C GLU A 785 -18.10 25.84 -14.25
N THR A 786 -18.29 26.15 -15.53
CA THR A 786 -19.31 27.10 -15.99
C THR A 786 -20.71 26.64 -15.62
N LEU A 787 -21.03 25.36 -15.86
CA LEU A 787 -22.33 24.79 -15.49
C LEU A 787 -22.61 24.91 -13.99
N ILE A 788 -21.64 24.56 -13.14
CA ILE A 788 -21.79 24.67 -11.68
C ILE A 788 -21.99 26.13 -11.27
N ALA A 789 -21.20 27.06 -11.82
CA ALA A 789 -21.32 28.49 -11.53
C ALA A 789 -22.69 29.05 -11.93
N ASP A 790 -23.18 28.71 -13.13
CA ASP A 790 -24.50 29.11 -13.62
C ASP A 790 -25.62 28.49 -12.77
N TRP A 791 -25.48 27.24 -12.35
CA TRP A 791 -26.46 26.57 -11.50
C TRP A 791 -26.57 27.23 -10.14
N ILE A 792 -25.43 27.54 -9.52
CA ILE A 792 -25.36 28.30 -8.27
C ILE A 792 -25.96 29.70 -8.42
N ALA A 793 -25.78 30.35 -9.58
CA ALA A 793 -26.37 31.66 -9.87
C ALA A 793 -27.89 31.62 -10.12
N GLY A 794 -28.51 30.43 -10.11
CA GLY A 794 -29.95 30.24 -10.28
C GLY A 794 -30.40 30.11 -11.74
N SER A 795 -29.46 29.89 -12.68
CA SER A 795 -29.79 29.62 -14.10
C SER A 795 -30.49 28.27 -14.29
N PHE A 796 -30.34 27.36 -13.33
CA PHE A 796 -30.98 26.04 -13.30
C PHE A 796 -31.71 25.82 -11.96
N PRO A 797 -32.82 25.08 -11.93
CA PRO A 797 -33.56 24.81 -10.70
C PRO A 797 -32.74 23.93 -9.74
N THR A 798 -32.90 24.16 -8.44
CA THR A 798 -32.27 23.38 -7.37
C THR A 798 -33.30 22.51 -6.66
N GLY A 799 -32.89 21.33 -6.20
CA GLY A 799 -33.70 20.52 -5.28
C GLY A 799 -33.95 21.28 -3.98
N GLN A 800 -34.96 20.91 -3.20
CA GLN A 800 -35.21 21.49 -1.89
C GLN A 800 -35.10 20.40 -0.84
N VAL A 801 -34.25 20.60 0.16
CA VAL A 801 -33.97 19.62 1.22
C VAL A 801 -33.91 20.30 2.58
N ASN A 802 -34.26 19.58 3.64
CA ASN A 802 -34.12 20.12 4.98
C ASN A 802 -32.67 19.96 5.46
N CYS A 803 -32.04 21.07 5.82
CA CYS A 803 -30.67 21.14 6.32
C CYS A 803 -30.63 21.54 7.79
N GLN A 804 -29.75 20.90 8.54
CA GLN A 804 -29.52 21.22 9.94
C GLN A 804 -28.03 21.39 10.25
N ILE A 805 -27.72 22.30 11.18
CA ILE A 805 -26.43 22.34 11.85
C ILE A 805 -26.64 21.90 13.29
N ARG A 806 -25.82 20.96 13.75
CA ARG A 806 -25.83 20.45 15.12
C ARG A 806 -24.47 20.61 15.78
N GLN A 807 -24.46 20.73 17.09
CA GLN A 807 -23.26 20.63 17.94
C GLN A 807 -23.03 19.20 18.42
N ARG A 808 -21.96 18.97 19.19
CA ARG A 808 -21.76 17.78 20.04
C ARG A 808 -23.04 17.52 20.87
N GLU A 809 -23.35 16.26 21.13
CA GLU A 809 -24.58 15.81 21.80
C GLU A 809 -25.89 16.06 21.01
N ASP A 810 -25.79 16.23 19.69
CA ASP A 810 -26.93 16.41 18.77
C ASP A 810 -27.79 17.66 19.02
N VAL A 811 -27.27 18.67 19.72
CA VAL A 811 -27.96 19.94 19.97
C VAL A 811 -28.16 20.71 18.65
N LEU A 812 -29.42 20.98 18.30
CA LEU A 812 -29.80 21.68 17.07
C LEU A 812 -29.49 23.18 17.16
N LEU A 813 -28.63 23.66 16.26
CA LEU A 813 -28.28 25.08 16.13
C LEU A 813 -29.06 25.81 15.04
N SER A 814 -29.34 25.13 13.93
CA SER A 814 -30.03 25.70 12.77
C SER A 814 -30.81 24.61 12.06
N ASP A 815 -31.99 24.96 11.54
CA ASP A 815 -32.88 24.10 10.76
C ASP A 815 -33.54 24.96 9.68
N LYS A 816 -33.23 24.70 8.41
CA LYS A 816 -33.66 25.50 7.26
C LYS A 816 -33.85 24.63 6.02
N ILE A 817 -34.71 25.05 5.11
CA ILE A 817 -34.77 24.48 3.76
C ILE A 817 -33.63 25.06 2.91
N CYS A 818 -32.75 24.20 2.38
CA CYS A 818 -31.70 24.57 1.44
C CYS A 818 -32.08 24.23 0.00
N GLY A 819 -31.49 24.95 -0.95
CA GLY A 819 -31.32 24.46 -2.32
C GLY A 819 -30.29 23.34 -2.39
N LEU A 820 -30.52 22.29 -3.16
CA LEU A 820 -29.59 21.19 -3.41
C LEU A 820 -29.20 21.15 -4.89
N ILE A 821 -27.90 21.10 -5.14
CA ILE A 821 -27.30 20.79 -6.43
C ILE A 821 -26.56 19.46 -6.30
N VAL A 822 -26.90 18.50 -7.15
CA VAL A 822 -26.17 17.23 -7.27
C VAL A 822 -25.39 17.26 -8.58
N TYR A 823 -24.07 17.14 -8.47
CA TYR A 823 -23.15 17.22 -9.60
C TYR A 823 -22.10 16.11 -9.51
N ARG A 824 -21.34 15.89 -10.59
CA ARG A 824 -20.17 15.00 -10.54
C ARG A 824 -18.91 15.81 -10.31
N ASP A 825 -18.03 15.33 -9.46
CA ASP A 825 -16.72 15.92 -9.23
C ASP A 825 -15.61 14.94 -9.62
N ASN A 826 -14.44 15.47 -9.94
CA ASN A 826 -13.26 14.67 -10.27
C ASN A 826 -12.34 14.56 -9.05
N PHE A 827 -11.91 13.35 -8.71
CA PHE A 827 -10.91 13.11 -7.67
C PHE A 827 -9.83 12.16 -8.18
N LEU A 828 -8.63 12.26 -7.60
CA LEU A 828 -7.56 11.30 -7.84
C LEU A 828 -7.75 10.12 -6.88
N SER A 829 -7.92 8.92 -7.42
CA SER A 829 -7.96 7.69 -6.62
C SER A 829 -6.59 7.36 -6.02
N ALA A 830 -6.55 6.42 -5.08
CA ALA A 830 -5.30 5.90 -4.51
C ALA A 830 -4.34 5.28 -5.57
N GLU A 831 -4.88 4.92 -6.74
CA GLU A 831 -4.13 4.36 -7.88
C GLU A 831 -3.65 5.46 -8.86
N ASN A 832 -3.75 6.75 -8.48
CA ASN A 832 -3.47 7.92 -9.32
C ASN A 832 -4.33 8.00 -10.60
N GLU A 833 -5.52 7.39 -10.58
CA GLU A 833 -6.49 7.51 -11.66
C GLU A 833 -7.50 8.60 -11.34
N MET A 834 -7.77 9.51 -12.30
CA MET A 834 -8.85 10.47 -12.14
C MET A 834 -10.19 9.75 -12.30
N ARG A 835 -11.00 9.75 -11.24
CA ARG A 835 -12.34 9.15 -11.22
C ARG A 835 -13.38 10.23 -10.95
N THR A 836 -14.58 10.02 -11.46
CA THR A 836 -15.75 10.85 -11.18
C THR A 836 -16.48 10.31 -9.95
N THR A 837 -16.90 11.18 -9.05
CA THR A 837 -17.73 10.87 -7.90
C THR A 837 -18.93 11.80 -7.86
N GLU A 838 -19.99 11.42 -7.15
CA GLU A 838 -21.05 12.37 -6.86
C GLU A 838 -20.63 13.34 -5.77
N ALA A 839 -21.02 14.60 -5.94
CA ALA A 839 -20.83 15.66 -4.96
C ALA A 839 -22.10 16.52 -4.89
N GLU A 840 -22.28 17.15 -3.74
CA GLU A 840 -23.49 17.89 -3.41
C GLU A 840 -23.14 19.30 -2.92
N ILE A 841 -23.89 20.30 -3.41
CA ILE A 841 -23.83 21.67 -2.90
C ILE A 841 -25.19 22.01 -2.31
N TYR A 842 -25.19 22.33 -1.02
CA TYR A 842 -26.34 22.82 -0.28
C TYR A 842 -26.24 24.35 -0.19
N ILE A 843 -27.21 25.04 -0.77
CA ILE A 843 -27.31 26.51 -0.80
C ILE A 843 -28.30 26.93 0.29
N TRP A 844 -27.80 27.61 1.30
CA TRP A 844 -28.59 28.13 2.41
C TRP A 844 -29.44 29.34 1.99
N PRO A 845 -30.54 29.67 2.69
CA PRO A 845 -31.40 30.82 2.35
C PRO A 845 -30.71 32.19 2.39
N ASP A 846 -29.60 32.30 3.12
CA ASP A 846 -28.74 33.49 3.21
C ASP A 846 -27.69 33.55 2.09
N GLY A 847 -27.61 32.54 1.23
CA GLY A 847 -26.67 32.43 0.12
C GLY A 847 -25.37 31.71 0.46
N ASP A 848 -25.15 31.35 1.72
CA ASP A 848 -24.02 30.52 2.13
C ASP A 848 -24.11 29.12 1.52
N ARG A 849 -22.98 28.42 1.46
CA ARG A 849 -22.88 27.13 0.78
C ARG A 849 -22.21 26.09 1.66
N THR A 850 -22.75 24.89 1.63
CA THR A 850 -22.12 23.72 2.21
C THR A 850 -21.87 22.70 1.12
N VAL A 851 -20.62 22.29 0.97
CA VAL A 851 -20.18 21.36 -0.07
C VAL A 851 -19.85 20.02 0.59
N VAL A 852 -20.45 18.96 0.07
CA VAL A 852 -20.24 17.58 0.52
C VAL A 852 -19.68 16.78 -0.64
N LYS A 853 -18.58 16.05 -0.41
CA LYS A 853 -17.96 15.19 -1.43
C LYS A 853 -17.60 13.82 -0.89
N TYR A 854 -17.79 12.77 -1.69
CA TYR A 854 -17.30 11.42 -1.39
C TYR A 854 -16.02 11.13 -2.17
N MET A 855 -14.87 10.96 -1.50
CA MET A 855 -13.56 10.81 -2.14
C MET A 855 -13.09 9.35 -2.23
N GLY A 856 -13.97 8.44 -2.66
CA GLY A 856 -13.62 7.01 -2.83
C GLY A 856 -13.36 6.27 -1.51
N GLY A 857 -13.87 6.79 -0.39
CA GLY A 857 -13.73 6.23 0.95
C GLY A 857 -14.16 7.24 2.01
N PRO A 858 -13.35 8.26 2.31
CA PRO A 858 -13.72 9.32 3.24
C PRO A 858 -14.65 10.35 2.58
N TRP A 859 -15.49 10.98 3.40
CA TRP A 859 -16.27 12.14 2.99
C TRP A 859 -15.48 13.41 3.27
N SER A 860 -15.78 14.50 2.55
CA SER A 860 -15.35 15.84 2.93
C SER A 860 -16.56 16.77 3.09
N LEU A 861 -16.48 17.64 4.09
CA LEU A 861 -17.43 18.71 4.38
C LEU A 861 -16.69 20.04 4.27
N ASN A 862 -17.04 20.84 3.28
CA ASN A 862 -16.36 22.09 2.91
C ASN A 862 -14.84 21.91 2.73
N GLY A 863 -14.41 20.75 2.22
CA GLY A 863 -13.00 20.42 1.98
C GLY A 863 -12.27 19.77 3.16
N VAL A 864 -12.90 19.66 4.34
CA VAL A 864 -12.34 18.98 5.52
C VAL A 864 -12.80 17.52 5.54
N LEU A 865 -11.87 16.57 5.68
CA LEU A 865 -12.21 15.14 5.80
C LEU A 865 -13.10 14.90 7.01
N THR A 866 -14.13 14.06 6.84
CA THR A 866 -15.17 13.83 7.84
C THR A 866 -15.67 12.38 7.79
N GLN A 867 -16.27 11.94 8.89
CA GLN A 867 -16.98 10.67 8.98
C GLN A 867 -18.48 10.90 8.78
N ARG A 868 -19.12 9.99 8.05
CA ARG A 868 -20.58 10.00 7.87
C ARG A 868 -21.25 9.29 9.03
N ARG A 869 -22.17 9.97 9.70
CA ARG A 869 -23.01 9.43 10.77
C ARG A 869 -24.47 9.45 10.34
N PHE A 870 -25.18 8.35 10.53
CA PHE A 870 -26.63 8.30 10.36
C PHE A 870 -27.30 8.52 11.71
N ILE A 871 -28.12 9.56 11.81
CA ILE A 871 -28.85 9.87 13.04
C ILE A 871 -30.30 9.36 12.95
N ALA A 872 -30.86 9.30 11.74
CA ALA A 872 -32.18 8.74 11.46
C ALA A 872 -32.21 8.10 10.06
N PRO A 873 -33.18 7.22 9.76
CA PRO A 873 -33.31 6.59 8.44
C PRO A 873 -33.37 7.60 7.28
N GLU A 874 -33.87 8.82 7.56
CA GLU A 874 -34.09 9.86 6.55
C GLU A 874 -33.12 11.04 6.67
N MET A 875 -32.08 10.97 7.51
CA MET A 875 -31.16 12.09 7.75
C MET A 875 -29.72 11.62 7.91
N SER A 876 -28.85 12.09 7.00
CA SER A 876 -27.41 11.83 7.08
C SER A 876 -26.66 13.07 7.55
N CYS A 877 -25.74 12.88 8.49
CA CYS A 877 -24.93 13.93 9.07
C CYS A 877 -23.44 13.69 8.83
N LEU A 878 -22.70 14.79 8.68
CA LEU A 878 -21.26 14.82 8.48
C LEU A 878 -20.66 15.75 9.54
N GLU A 879 -19.78 15.22 10.38
CA GLU A 879 -19.17 15.97 11.47
C GLU A 879 -17.84 16.58 11.05
N ASN A 880 -17.73 17.91 11.09
CA ASN A 880 -16.46 18.57 10.84
C ASN A 880 -15.55 18.39 12.08
N PRO A 881 -14.40 17.69 11.96
CA PRO A 881 -13.55 17.36 13.11
C PRO A 881 -12.91 18.59 13.76
N GLU A 882 -12.69 19.67 13.00
CA GLU A 882 -12.06 20.89 13.50
C GLU A 882 -13.04 21.71 14.36
N THR A 883 -14.31 21.76 13.97
CA THR A 883 -15.32 22.59 14.63
C THR A 883 -16.24 21.81 15.57
N GLN A 884 -16.22 20.47 15.50
CA GLN A 884 -17.11 19.57 16.24
C GLN A 884 -18.60 19.88 15.99
N ARG A 885 -18.89 20.38 14.78
CA ARG A 885 -20.26 20.66 14.32
C ARG A 885 -20.62 19.69 13.22
N SER A 886 -21.84 19.20 13.27
CA SER A 886 -22.41 18.32 12.25
C SER A 886 -23.28 19.10 11.29
N PHE A 887 -23.06 18.92 9.99
CA PHE A 887 -24.01 19.28 8.95
C PHE A 887 -24.88 18.07 8.64
N CYS A 888 -26.19 18.23 8.76
CA CYS A 888 -27.17 17.18 8.48
C CYS A 888 -28.09 17.60 7.35
N ALA A 889 -28.41 16.67 6.46
CA ALA A 889 -29.43 16.87 5.44
C ALA A 889 -30.39 15.69 5.40
N SER A 890 -31.66 15.98 5.16
CA SER A 890 -32.65 14.94 4.86
C SER A 890 -32.21 14.20 3.60
N SER A 891 -32.08 12.87 3.66
CA SER A 891 -31.74 12.06 2.49
C SER A 891 -32.86 12.21 1.46
N GLY A 892 -32.64 13.06 0.46
CA GLY A 892 -33.62 13.30 -0.61
C GLY A 892 -33.82 12.11 -1.56
N TYR A 893 -33.21 10.96 -1.28
CA TYR A 893 -33.20 9.79 -2.15
C TYR A 893 -33.15 8.50 -1.32
N ASP A 894 -34.22 7.71 -1.41
CA ASP A 894 -34.27 6.32 -1.00
C ASP A 894 -33.35 5.51 -1.94
N ARG A 895 -32.11 5.24 -1.49
CA ARG A 895 -31.11 4.43 -2.23
C ARG A 895 -31.20 2.94 -1.85
N SER A 896 -32.41 2.44 -1.62
CA SER A 896 -32.66 1.01 -1.43
C SER A 896 -32.78 0.30 -2.78
N GLY A 897 -31.68 0.23 -3.51
CA GLY A 897 -31.64 -0.40 -4.82
C GLY A 897 -30.24 -0.62 -5.36
N ASP A 898 -29.41 -1.33 -4.61
CA ASP A 898 -28.30 -2.17 -5.11
C ASP A 898 -28.26 -3.46 -4.30
#